data_AF-A0A7V9CAN2-F1
#
_entry.id   AF-A0A7V9CAN2-F1
#
_cell.length_a   1.000
_cell.length_b   1.000
_cell.length_c   1.000
_cell.angle_alpha   90.00
_cell.angle_beta   90.00
_cell.angle_gamma   90.00
#
_symmetry.space_group_name_H-M   'P 1'
#
loop_
_entity.id
_entity.type
_entity.pdbx_description
1 polymer ?
#
loop_
_entity_poly.entity_id
_entity_poly.type
_entity_poly.pdbx_seq_one_letter_code
_entity_poly.pdbx_strand_id
1 'polypeptide(L)'
;VVWAYNVSTDQIIAQDRRRGSDRATRPADSKARSRERANKAARLREQALTTLAATADEARTLDDPEERARVLTHIADALWLADQTRARAIFRQAWEAATVADKAAEEAEGETNFAASTNTIITEARDEVLAKAALRDKELAETFLRALLAARNEEDARSPTETQTSPRQFDLWRTLSAGGQRRLALAYELLSKGKAKRAAEIAAPLTVEGASADLITFLLRLRGEDAAAADGLYLTLVERTRANFVDENDALLLSSYIFSPQLLVTIDANGAVQFRVIPSGRNSAQDLKASTPVVGRARTAFYETAAAVLLRPAQVTEITAQATDATTTAASTRSYFAIERLLPFFEREAPQYAQALRAQRESLANKIDAARRQQLAGQAARLGMTSANATDPLRSQTGELAAARTENERDRLRLKLVRTAVGRKLWDDARHFAAEITDAELRRATNVLIAANQIANISDAYAENTADDYERAAEFVNRADVPPFVRAWGLAQAAVMAKKRNHTARARELLGEASTYAAQAETRTGQRAAAFAMLTKTASTINDERAWEWLSETMQATNSAADFDFEETSFSLLHENAATMGEDETTENDFRIASDEFRLDAAFVVMSKLDAARAFATARALERKESRLLAMAAIARSVLEQRETLPPASGA
;
A
#
# COMPACT_ATOMS: atom_id res chain seq x y z
N VAL A 1 -0.64 -4.26 -7.16
CA VAL A 1 -0.63 -5.07 -8.41
C VAL A 1 0.81 -5.15 -8.88
N VAL A 2 1.55 -6.12 -8.33
CA VAL A 2 2.90 -6.46 -8.79
C VAL A 2 2.70 -7.56 -9.82
N TRP A 3 2.62 -7.20 -11.10
CA TRP A 3 2.79 -8.21 -12.14
C TRP A 3 4.23 -8.69 -12.05
N ALA A 4 4.38 -9.94 -11.63
CA ALA A 4 5.61 -10.70 -11.77
C ALA A 4 5.97 -10.72 -13.26
N TYR A 5 6.84 -9.81 -13.68
CA TYR A 5 7.59 -9.92 -14.93
C TYR A 5 8.64 -11.03 -14.76
N ASN A 6 8.15 -12.27 -14.65
CA ASN A 6 8.88 -13.42 -15.16
C ASN A 6 8.75 -13.36 -16.68
N VAL A 7 9.53 -12.46 -17.30
CA VAL A 7 9.93 -12.69 -18.69
C VAL A 7 10.74 -13.98 -18.64
N SER A 8 10.07 -15.08 -18.99
CA SER A 8 10.70 -16.38 -19.05
C SER A 8 11.95 -16.26 -19.93
N THR A 9 13.08 -16.60 -19.32
CA THR A 9 14.38 -16.81 -19.97
C THR A 9 14.25 -17.73 -21.20
N ASP A 10 13.15 -18.49 -21.32
CA ASP A 10 12.86 -19.34 -22.46
C ASP A 10 12.51 -18.59 -23.75
N GLN A 11 11.99 -17.34 -23.69
CA GLN A 11 11.69 -16.59 -24.92
C GLN A 11 12.94 -16.01 -25.60
N ILE A 12 13.98 -15.68 -24.82
CA ILE A 12 15.29 -15.27 -25.36
C ILE A 12 16.01 -16.51 -25.94
N ILE A 13 15.82 -17.68 -25.35
CA ILE A 13 16.36 -18.96 -25.86
C ILE A 13 15.60 -19.45 -27.12
N ALA A 14 14.33 -19.07 -27.30
CA ALA A 14 13.51 -19.48 -28.44
C ALA A 14 13.86 -18.78 -29.76
N GLN A 15 14.37 -17.54 -29.74
CA GLN A 15 14.81 -16.85 -30.96
C GLN A 15 16.15 -17.36 -31.50
N ASP A 16 17.02 -17.90 -30.65
CA ASP A 16 18.29 -18.50 -31.06
C ASP A 16 18.14 -19.88 -31.74
N ARG A 17 16.98 -20.55 -31.53
CA ARG A 17 16.68 -21.85 -32.16
C ARG A 17 16.16 -21.77 -33.60
N ARG A 18 15.69 -20.62 -34.07
CA ARG A 18 15.11 -20.48 -35.43
C ARG A 18 16.11 -20.10 -36.53
N ARG A 19 17.39 -19.88 -36.19
CA ARG A 19 18.46 -19.56 -37.16
C ARG A 19 19.54 -20.63 -37.34
N GLY A 20 19.34 -21.84 -36.81
CA GLY A 20 20.36 -22.88 -36.86
C GLY A 20 19.82 -24.31 -36.95
N SER A 21 18.98 -24.62 -37.94
CA SER A 21 18.77 -26.02 -38.35
C SER A 21 19.79 -26.38 -39.42
N ASP A 22 21.04 -26.60 -39.00
CA ASP A 22 22.01 -27.51 -39.64
C ASP A 22 23.37 -27.42 -38.93
N ARG A 23 23.41 -27.91 -37.69
CA ARG A 23 24.66 -28.44 -37.11
C ARG A 23 24.32 -29.28 -35.88
N ALA A 24 24.44 -30.60 -36.02
CA ALA A 24 24.49 -31.52 -34.89
C ALA A 24 25.66 -31.10 -33.97
N THR A 25 25.36 -30.38 -32.89
CA THR A 25 26.35 -29.96 -31.90
C THR A 25 26.73 -31.16 -31.04
N ARG A 26 28.02 -31.48 -31.01
CA ARG A 26 28.59 -32.56 -30.18
C ARG A 26 28.30 -32.29 -28.70
N PRO A 27 27.96 -33.32 -27.89
CA PRO A 27 27.65 -33.18 -26.46
C PRO A 27 28.80 -32.64 -25.59
N ALA A 28 30.03 -32.56 -26.12
CA ALA A 28 31.17 -31.92 -25.45
C ALA A 28 31.08 -30.38 -25.46
N ASP A 29 30.54 -29.78 -26.52
CA ASP A 29 30.44 -28.31 -26.66
C ASP A 29 29.33 -27.72 -25.76
N SER A 30 28.28 -28.49 -25.47
CA SER A 30 27.22 -28.05 -24.54
C SER A 30 27.70 -28.05 -23.09
N LYS A 31 28.52 -29.04 -22.68
CA LYS A 31 29.15 -29.11 -21.35
C LYS A 31 30.23 -28.04 -21.14
N ALA A 32 31.00 -27.72 -22.19
CA ALA A 32 31.98 -26.63 -22.12
C ALA A 32 31.30 -25.26 -21.94
N ARG A 33 30.25 -24.98 -22.74
CA ARG A 33 29.46 -23.74 -22.63
C ARG A 33 28.71 -23.62 -21.31
N SER A 34 28.19 -24.72 -20.75
CA SER A 34 27.54 -24.68 -19.43
C SER A 34 28.53 -24.38 -18.31
N ARG A 35 29.73 -24.96 -18.36
CA ARG A 35 30.80 -24.70 -17.38
C ARG A 35 31.32 -23.26 -17.46
N GLU A 36 31.46 -22.72 -18.67
CA GLU A 36 31.85 -21.32 -18.88
C GLU A 36 30.79 -20.35 -18.33
N ARG A 37 29.50 -20.60 -18.59
CA ARG A 37 28.39 -19.82 -18.03
C ARG A 37 28.37 -19.88 -16.50
N ALA A 38 28.58 -21.07 -15.91
CA ALA A 38 28.65 -21.24 -14.46
C ALA A 38 29.83 -20.48 -13.84
N ASN A 39 31.01 -20.52 -14.48
CA ASN A 39 32.18 -19.78 -14.04
C ASN A 39 31.97 -18.26 -14.13
N LYS A 40 31.37 -17.77 -15.22
CA LYS A 40 31.03 -16.35 -15.37
C LYS A 40 30.04 -15.90 -14.29
N ALA A 41 29.01 -16.69 -14.02
CA ALA A 41 28.03 -16.41 -12.97
C ALA A 41 28.65 -16.41 -11.56
N ALA A 42 29.59 -17.32 -11.28
CA ALA A 42 30.31 -17.36 -10.01
C ALA A 42 31.15 -16.08 -9.79
N ARG A 43 31.90 -15.65 -10.82
CA ARG A 43 32.69 -14.40 -10.78
C ARG A 43 31.81 -13.17 -10.56
N LEU A 44 30.68 -13.10 -11.25
CA LEU A 44 29.73 -11.99 -11.07
C LEU A 44 29.12 -11.97 -9.66
N ARG A 45 28.82 -13.14 -9.08
CA ARG A 45 28.35 -13.23 -7.69
C ARG A 45 29.42 -12.76 -6.70
N GLU A 46 30.65 -13.21 -6.87
CA GLU A 46 31.77 -12.77 -6.02
C GLU A 46 31.95 -11.27 -6.12
N GLN A 47 31.96 -10.72 -7.34
CA GLN A 47 32.00 -9.28 -7.57
C GLN A 47 30.83 -8.56 -6.88
N ALA A 48 29.60 -9.07 -6.96
CA ALA A 48 28.44 -8.47 -6.30
C ALA A 48 28.57 -8.45 -4.77
N LEU A 49 29.10 -9.53 -4.16
CA LEU A 49 29.32 -9.60 -2.71
C LEU A 49 30.46 -8.67 -2.25
N THR A 50 31.56 -8.62 -2.99
CA THR A 50 32.66 -7.66 -2.75
C THR A 50 32.17 -6.23 -2.91
N THR A 51 31.31 -5.98 -3.90
CA THR A 51 30.69 -4.67 -4.10
C THR A 51 29.81 -4.29 -2.92
N LEU A 52 28.89 -5.15 -2.49
CA LEU A 52 28.04 -4.87 -1.32
C LEU A 52 28.83 -4.64 -0.03
N ALA A 53 29.94 -5.38 0.14
CA ALA A 53 30.84 -5.17 1.27
C ALA A 53 31.48 -3.77 1.24
N ALA A 54 32.06 -3.37 0.10
CA ALA A 54 32.67 -2.07 -0.08
C ALA A 54 31.65 -0.93 0.03
N THR A 55 30.46 -1.10 -0.56
CA THR A 55 29.34 -0.16 -0.47
C THR A 55 28.87 -0.01 0.98
N ALA A 56 28.84 -1.08 1.78
CA ALA A 56 28.49 -1.00 3.20
C ALA A 56 29.51 -0.18 4.01
N ASP A 57 30.80 -0.37 3.72
CA ASP A 57 31.87 0.37 4.41
C ASP A 57 31.87 1.85 3.99
N GLU A 58 31.62 2.15 2.70
CA GLU A 58 31.48 3.53 2.20
C GLU A 58 30.23 4.21 2.77
N ALA A 59 29.09 3.51 2.88
CA ALA A 59 27.85 4.03 3.44
C ALA A 59 28.00 4.53 4.88
N ARG A 60 28.87 3.90 5.69
CA ARG A 60 29.15 4.36 7.06
C ARG A 60 29.78 5.75 7.14
N THR A 61 30.34 6.23 6.03
CA THR A 61 30.98 7.55 5.92
C THR A 61 30.07 8.59 5.26
N LEU A 62 28.77 8.32 5.15
CA LEU A 62 27.77 9.34 4.82
C LEU A 62 27.58 10.24 6.04
N ASP A 63 27.57 11.56 5.81
CA ASP A 63 27.43 12.55 6.88
C ASP A 63 26.00 12.54 7.43
N ASP A 64 25.02 12.49 6.54
CA ASP A 64 23.61 12.43 6.90
C ASP A 64 23.24 11.04 7.50
N PRO A 65 22.77 10.98 8.76
CA PRO A 65 22.30 9.74 9.37
C PRO A 65 21.10 9.10 8.66
N GLU A 66 20.24 9.88 8.01
CA GLU A 66 19.07 9.38 7.29
C GLU A 66 19.48 8.65 6.00
N GLU A 67 20.27 9.32 5.14
CA GLU A 67 20.86 8.71 3.93
C GLU A 67 21.65 7.43 4.29
N ARG A 68 22.41 7.48 5.40
CA ARG A 68 23.17 6.33 5.90
C ARG A 68 22.26 5.16 6.28
N ALA A 69 21.17 5.41 6.99
CA ALA A 69 20.21 4.38 7.38
C ALA A 69 19.55 3.72 6.16
N ARG A 70 19.13 4.54 5.19
CA ARG A 70 18.51 4.10 3.95
C ARG A 70 19.45 3.21 3.13
N VAL A 71 20.67 3.67 2.85
CA VAL A 71 21.67 2.90 2.09
C VAL A 71 22.00 1.57 2.77
N LEU A 72 22.24 1.57 4.09
CA LEU A 72 22.53 0.34 4.85
C LEU A 72 21.35 -0.64 4.82
N THR A 73 20.11 -0.15 4.86
CA THR A 73 18.89 -0.97 4.74
C THR A 73 18.84 -1.70 3.41
N HIS A 74 19.10 -0.99 2.31
CA HIS A 74 19.12 -1.56 0.96
C HIS A 74 20.23 -2.61 0.79
N ILE A 75 21.42 -2.36 1.36
CA ILE A 75 22.53 -3.30 1.34
C ILE A 75 22.21 -4.56 2.17
N ALA A 76 21.61 -4.40 3.35
CA ALA A 76 21.21 -5.52 4.20
C ALA A 76 20.16 -6.40 3.49
N ASP A 77 19.15 -5.78 2.86
CA ASP A 77 18.13 -6.47 2.09
C ASP A 77 18.74 -7.26 0.91
N ALA A 78 19.74 -6.68 0.23
CA ALA A 78 20.47 -7.35 -0.86
C ALA A 78 21.33 -8.52 -0.36
N LEU A 79 22.05 -8.34 0.75
CA LEU A 79 22.93 -9.36 1.33
C LEU A 79 22.17 -10.54 1.93
N TRP A 80 20.89 -10.36 2.29
CA TRP A 80 20.08 -11.40 2.93
C TRP A 80 20.08 -12.74 2.15
N LEU A 81 20.14 -12.66 0.81
CA LEU A 81 20.13 -13.83 -0.08
C LEU A 81 21.45 -14.64 -0.07
N ALA A 82 22.51 -14.08 0.51
CA ALA A 82 23.84 -14.68 0.48
C ALA A 82 24.44 -14.89 1.87
N ASP A 83 24.23 -13.94 2.79
CA ASP A 83 24.77 -13.95 4.14
C ASP A 83 23.80 -13.26 5.11
N GLN A 84 22.91 -14.07 5.70
CA GLN A 84 21.92 -13.56 6.65
C GLN A 84 22.55 -13.02 7.93
N THR A 85 23.69 -13.56 8.36
CA THR A 85 24.37 -13.11 9.59
C THR A 85 24.90 -11.70 9.41
N ARG A 86 25.59 -11.45 8.30
CA ARG A 86 26.08 -10.11 7.96
C ARG A 86 24.91 -9.16 7.67
N ALA A 87 23.87 -9.61 6.97
CA ALA A 87 22.70 -8.79 6.72
C ALA A 87 22.00 -8.35 8.02
N ARG A 88 21.84 -9.24 9.01
CA ARG A 88 21.32 -8.87 10.35
C ARG A 88 22.18 -7.83 11.05
N ALA A 89 23.51 -7.94 10.95
CA ALA A 89 24.42 -6.96 11.52
C ALA A 89 24.24 -5.58 10.87
N ILE A 90 24.12 -5.54 9.54
CA ILE A 90 23.92 -4.29 8.78
C ILE A 90 22.53 -3.68 9.06
N PHE A 91 21.47 -4.49 9.16
CA PHE A 91 20.16 -3.98 9.59
C PHE A 91 20.19 -3.30 10.96
N ARG A 92 20.95 -3.84 11.92
CA ARG A 92 21.12 -3.17 13.23
C ARG A 92 21.85 -1.84 13.10
N GLN A 93 22.89 -1.77 12.26
CA GLN A 93 23.59 -0.51 11.96
C GLN A 93 22.66 0.51 11.29
N ALA A 94 21.80 0.06 10.37
CA ALA A 94 20.80 0.91 9.74
C ALA A 94 19.79 1.45 10.76
N TRP A 95 19.32 0.60 11.68
CA TRP A 95 18.42 0.99 12.77
C TRP A 95 19.05 2.01 13.73
N GLU A 96 20.34 1.84 14.06
CA GLU A 96 21.11 2.78 14.86
C GLU A 96 21.26 4.13 14.14
N ALA A 97 21.58 4.12 12.84
CA ALA A 97 21.66 5.34 12.04
C ALA A 97 20.32 6.08 11.97
N ALA A 98 19.21 5.37 11.73
CA ALA A 98 17.87 5.96 11.73
C ALA A 98 17.51 6.54 13.11
N THR A 99 17.91 5.86 14.19
CA THR A 99 17.73 6.38 15.56
C THR A 99 18.52 7.66 15.82
N VAL A 100 19.70 7.82 15.20
CA VAL A 100 20.47 9.06 15.29
C VAL A 100 19.81 10.17 14.48
N ALA A 101 19.23 9.84 13.31
CA ALA A 101 18.49 10.80 12.49
C ALA A 101 17.28 11.38 13.26
N ASP A 102 16.46 10.53 13.88
CA ASP A 102 15.31 10.95 14.68
C ASP A 102 15.73 11.96 15.77
N LYS A 103 16.78 11.64 16.54
CA LYS A 103 17.28 12.52 17.59
C LYS A 103 17.81 13.86 17.06
N ALA A 104 18.49 13.85 15.92
CA ALA A 104 18.98 15.08 15.29
C ALA A 104 17.82 15.96 14.80
N ALA A 105 16.75 15.35 14.28
CA ALA A 105 15.53 16.06 13.90
C ALA A 105 14.82 16.66 15.13
N GLU A 106 14.69 15.90 16.22
CA GLU A 106 14.14 16.39 17.50
C GLU A 106 14.91 17.61 18.03
N GLU A 107 16.25 17.55 18.03
CA GLU A 107 17.11 18.64 18.48
C GLU A 107 16.97 19.89 17.61
N ALA A 108 16.80 19.74 16.29
CA ALA A 108 16.59 20.84 15.37
C ALA A 108 15.18 21.48 15.50
N GLU A 109 14.14 20.69 15.75
CA GLU A 109 12.76 21.16 15.91
C GLU A 109 12.50 21.81 17.28
N GLY A 110 13.22 21.37 18.32
CA GLY A 110 13.14 21.88 19.69
C GLY A 110 13.45 23.39 19.84
N GLU A 111 14.05 24.03 18.83
CA GLU A 111 14.34 25.46 18.83
C GLU A 111 13.24 26.33 18.20
N THR A 112 12.25 25.79 17.47
CA THR A 112 11.32 26.62 16.68
C THR A 112 9.82 26.36 16.80
N ASN A 113 9.30 25.22 17.29
CA ASN A 113 7.86 25.06 17.48
C ASN A 113 7.46 23.92 18.45
N PHE A 114 6.93 24.26 19.62
CA PHE A 114 6.46 23.30 20.64
C PHE A 114 5.09 22.67 20.35
N ALA A 115 4.51 22.86 19.16
CA ALA A 115 3.09 22.55 18.89
C ALA A 115 2.84 21.45 17.83
N ALA A 116 3.87 20.89 17.19
CA ALA A 116 3.68 19.87 16.14
C ALA A 116 3.90 18.45 16.67
N SER A 117 2.86 17.88 17.30
CA SER A 117 2.56 16.44 17.35
C SER A 117 3.64 15.46 17.86
N THR A 118 3.38 14.85 19.01
CA THR A 118 4.04 13.64 19.57
C THR A 118 3.92 12.39 18.69
N ASN A 119 3.32 12.48 17.49
CA ASN A 119 3.21 11.39 16.52
C ASN A 119 4.21 11.52 15.35
N THR A 120 4.99 12.61 15.28
CA THR A 120 5.79 13.01 14.09
C THR A 120 7.29 12.69 14.20
N ILE A 121 7.78 12.33 15.39
CA ILE A 121 9.22 12.14 15.67
C ILE A 121 9.78 10.79 15.17
N ILE A 122 8.93 9.90 14.65
CA ILE A 122 9.42 8.67 14.00
C ILE A 122 9.66 8.97 12.52
N THR A 123 10.93 9.03 12.10
CA THR A 123 11.29 9.31 10.71
C THR A 123 10.88 8.19 9.76
N GLU A 124 10.74 8.55 8.48
CA GLU A 124 10.55 7.61 7.38
C GLU A 124 11.65 6.53 7.33
N ALA A 125 12.88 6.86 7.76
CA ALA A 125 14.01 5.92 7.77
C ALA A 125 13.83 4.76 8.76
N ARG A 126 13.31 4.98 9.97
CA ARG A 126 13.03 3.88 10.91
C ARG A 126 11.94 2.94 10.37
N ASP A 127 10.92 3.50 9.73
CA ASP A 127 9.86 2.71 9.10
C ASP A 127 10.38 1.88 7.94
N GLU A 128 11.24 2.46 7.12
CA GLU A 128 11.85 1.75 6.01
C GLU A 128 12.69 0.55 6.49
N VAL A 129 13.55 0.76 7.50
CA VAL A 129 14.36 -0.30 8.11
C VAL A 129 13.45 -1.39 8.66
N LEU A 130 12.39 -1.02 9.39
CA LEU A 130 11.45 -1.95 9.99
C LEU A 130 10.71 -2.75 8.92
N ALA A 131 10.21 -2.10 7.87
CA ALA A 131 9.49 -2.75 6.78
C ALA A 131 10.37 -3.77 6.05
N LYS A 132 11.63 -3.41 5.75
CA LYS A 132 12.59 -4.30 5.09
C LYS A 132 13.04 -5.44 6.00
N ALA A 133 13.31 -5.18 7.27
CA ALA A 133 13.61 -6.22 8.25
C ALA A 133 12.42 -7.18 8.41
N ALA A 134 11.18 -6.65 8.47
CA ALA A 134 9.97 -7.43 8.55
C ALA A 134 9.80 -8.36 7.36
N LEU A 135 10.27 -8.02 6.16
CA LEU A 135 10.24 -8.94 5.02
C LEU A 135 11.19 -10.14 5.16
N ARG A 136 12.21 -10.04 6.01
CA ARG A 136 13.35 -10.97 6.04
C ARG A 136 13.46 -11.79 7.32
N ASP A 137 13.22 -11.16 8.47
CA ASP A 137 13.43 -11.78 9.79
C ASP A 137 12.37 -11.32 10.79
N LYS A 138 11.67 -12.29 11.39
CA LYS A 138 10.59 -12.02 12.36
C LYS A 138 11.13 -11.46 13.66
N GLU A 139 12.18 -12.06 14.16
CA GLU A 139 12.73 -11.73 15.46
C GLU A 139 13.40 -10.36 15.42
N LEU A 140 14.06 -10.05 14.30
CA LEU A 140 14.66 -8.73 14.11
C LEU A 140 13.58 -7.64 14.02
N ALA A 141 12.54 -7.84 13.23
CA ALA A 141 11.44 -6.89 13.10
C ALA A 141 10.70 -6.68 14.44
N GLU A 142 10.48 -7.75 15.21
CA GLU A 142 9.90 -7.65 16.56
C GLU A 142 10.82 -6.95 17.55
N THR A 143 12.14 -7.01 17.36
CA THR A 143 13.11 -6.26 18.17
C THR A 143 13.04 -4.78 17.85
N PHE A 144 13.04 -4.41 16.57
CA PHE A 144 12.91 -3.02 16.12
C PHE A 144 11.56 -2.41 16.48
N LEU A 145 10.46 -3.14 16.26
CA LEU A 145 9.14 -2.69 16.65
C LEU A 145 9.04 -2.44 18.16
N ARG A 146 9.57 -3.35 19.00
CA ARG A 146 9.60 -3.13 20.45
C ARG A 146 10.44 -1.91 20.85
N ALA A 147 11.59 -1.71 20.22
CA ALA A 147 12.45 -0.54 20.47
C ALA A 147 11.74 0.77 20.12
N LEU A 148 11.05 0.81 18.98
CA LEU A 148 10.26 1.96 18.53
C LEU A 148 9.10 2.27 19.49
N LEU A 149 8.38 1.24 19.96
CA LEU A 149 7.31 1.42 20.94
C LEU A 149 7.82 1.85 22.31
N ALA A 150 9.00 1.38 22.72
CA ALA A 150 9.62 1.78 23.99
C ALA A 150 10.04 3.26 23.97
N ALA A 151 10.67 3.73 22.88
CA ALA A 151 11.07 5.12 22.72
C ALA A 151 9.88 6.08 22.85
N ARG A 152 8.76 5.76 22.18
CA ARG A 152 7.53 6.55 22.27
C ARG A 152 6.97 6.61 23.70
N ASN A 153 6.93 5.49 24.41
CA ASN A 153 6.41 5.47 25.78
C ASN A 153 7.28 6.32 26.74
N GLU A 154 8.59 6.38 26.49
CA GLU A 154 9.50 7.25 27.26
C GLU A 154 9.28 8.74 26.95
N GLU A 155 8.98 9.10 25.70
CA GLU A 155 8.60 10.45 25.30
C GLU A 155 7.26 10.89 25.89
N ASP A 156 6.23 10.04 25.80
CA ASP A 156 4.92 10.27 26.40
C ASP A 156 5.02 10.47 27.92
N ALA A 157 6.01 9.84 28.58
CA ALA A 157 6.28 10.00 30.01
C ALA A 157 7.06 11.29 30.37
N ARG A 158 7.74 11.92 29.40
CA ARG A 158 8.55 13.14 29.59
C ARG A 158 7.76 14.42 29.30
N SER A 159 6.66 14.35 28.56
CA SER A 159 5.76 15.50 28.37
C SER A 159 5.04 15.85 29.68
N PRO A 160 5.08 17.12 30.14
CA PRO A 160 4.30 17.52 31.31
C PRO A 160 2.83 17.31 30.98
N THR A 161 2.18 16.50 31.82
CA THR A 161 0.76 16.12 31.76
C THR A 161 -0.13 17.36 31.58
N GLU A 162 -0.38 17.78 30.34
CA GLU A 162 -1.63 18.47 30.04
C GLU A 162 -2.71 17.44 30.28
N THR A 163 -3.43 17.65 31.38
CA THR A 163 -4.67 16.97 31.73
C THR A 163 -5.64 17.07 30.54
N GLN A 164 -5.49 16.17 29.57
CA GLN A 164 -6.55 15.82 28.64
C GLN A 164 -7.58 14.96 29.39
N THR A 165 -8.21 15.59 30.37
CA THR A 165 -9.61 15.36 30.69
C THR A 165 -10.47 15.94 29.58
N SER A 166 -10.26 15.47 28.34
CA SER A 166 -11.41 15.32 27.45
C SER A 166 -12.14 14.09 27.99
N PRO A 167 -13.43 14.18 28.37
CA PRO A 167 -14.17 13.00 28.82
C PRO A 167 -14.02 11.97 27.72
N ARG A 168 -13.51 10.76 28.04
CA ARG A 168 -13.39 9.62 27.13
C ARG A 168 -14.68 9.52 26.31
N GLN A 169 -14.68 10.11 25.13
CA GLN A 169 -15.74 9.94 24.17
C GLN A 169 -15.67 8.45 23.86
N PHE A 170 -16.71 7.70 24.26
CA PHE A 170 -16.75 6.25 24.16
C PHE A 170 -16.18 5.82 22.80
N ASP A 171 -15.07 5.09 22.81
CA ASP A 171 -14.40 4.66 21.59
C ASP A 171 -15.22 3.56 20.92
N LEU A 172 -16.19 3.99 20.12
CA LEU A 172 -17.18 3.12 19.47
C LEU A 172 -16.52 2.14 18.49
N TRP A 173 -15.39 2.53 17.91
CA TRP A 173 -14.67 1.74 16.90
C TRP A 173 -13.56 0.89 17.49
N ARG A 174 -13.33 1.00 18.80
CA ARG A 174 -12.27 0.32 19.55
C ARG A 174 -10.90 0.52 18.90
N THR A 175 -10.50 1.78 18.77
CA THR A 175 -9.15 2.15 18.35
C THR A 175 -8.10 1.32 19.09
N LEU A 176 -7.19 0.76 18.31
CA LEU A 176 -6.06 0.01 18.85
C LEU A 176 -5.17 0.94 19.66
N SER A 177 -4.38 0.37 20.57
CA SER A 177 -3.30 1.10 21.23
C SER A 177 -2.37 1.74 20.19
N ALA A 178 -1.63 2.79 20.56
CA ALA A 178 -0.66 3.42 19.66
C ALA A 178 0.30 2.39 19.02
N GLY A 179 0.77 1.41 19.81
CA GLY A 179 1.59 0.32 19.29
C GLY A 179 0.84 -0.66 18.39
N GLY A 180 -0.43 -0.92 18.71
CA GLY A 180 -1.32 -1.72 17.87
C GLY A 180 -1.58 -1.06 16.50
N GLN A 181 -1.83 0.25 16.48
CA GLN A 181 -2.02 1.03 15.25
C GLN A 181 -0.78 1.00 14.36
N ARG A 182 0.42 1.21 14.93
CA ARG A 182 1.68 1.18 14.17
C ARG A 182 1.97 -0.20 13.59
N ARG A 183 1.78 -1.25 14.38
CA ARG A 183 1.91 -2.64 13.91
C ARG A 183 0.90 -2.94 12.80
N LEU A 184 -0.32 -2.44 12.90
CA LEU A 184 -1.33 -2.59 11.86
C LEU A 184 -0.95 -1.84 10.57
N ALA A 185 -0.39 -0.63 10.69
CA ALA A 185 0.12 0.13 9.54
C ALA A 185 1.21 -0.64 8.78
N LEU A 186 2.18 -1.20 9.50
CA LEU A 186 3.21 -2.08 8.92
C LEU A 186 2.58 -3.31 8.23
N ALA A 187 1.57 -3.93 8.85
CA ALA A 187 0.87 -5.06 8.24
C ALA A 187 0.16 -4.66 6.93
N TYR A 188 -0.46 -3.47 6.88
CA TYR A 188 -1.06 -2.94 5.65
C TYR A 188 -0.03 -2.71 4.54
N GLU A 189 1.14 -2.18 4.89
CA GLU A 189 2.23 -1.94 3.96
C GLU A 189 2.75 -3.26 3.36
N LEU A 190 2.94 -4.29 4.20
CA LEU A 190 3.33 -5.61 3.74
C LEU A 190 2.26 -6.25 2.86
N LEU A 191 0.99 -6.06 3.18
CA LEU A 191 -0.13 -6.56 2.39
C LEU A 191 -0.19 -5.89 1.01
N SER A 192 -0.01 -4.57 0.93
CA SER A 192 -0.01 -3.83 -0.35
C SER A 192 1.15 -4.25 -1.27
N LYS A 193 2.28 -4.65 -0.67
CA LYS A 193 3.44 -5.26 -1.34
C LYS A 193 3.25 -6.74 -1.72
N GLY A 194 2.04 -7.30 -1.53
CA GLY A 194 1.68 -8.68 -1.90
C GLY A 194 2.25 -9.74 -0.94
N LYS A 195 2.65 -9.35 0.28
CA LYS A 195 3.25 -10.25 1.28
C LYS A 195 2.22 -10.67 2.34
N ALA A 196 1.09 -11.21 1.88
CA ALA A 196 -0.08 -11.52 2.70
C ALA A 196 0.25 -12.36 3.96
N LYS A 197 0.99 -13.46 3.82
CA LYS A 197 1.41 -14.29 4.96
C LYS A 197 2.17 -13.50 6.02
N ARG A 198 3.06 -12.61 5.57
CA ARG A 198 3.90 -11.84 6.48
C ARG A 198 3.14 -10.71 7.16
N ALA A 199 2.25 -10.05 6.42
CA ALA A 199 1.28 -9.11 6.97
C ALA A 199 0.43 -9.77 8.07
N ALA A 200 -0.04 -11.00 7.84
CA ALA A 200 -0.80 -11.75 8.82
C ALA A 200 0.01 -12.05 10.10
N GLU A 201 1.27 -12.47 9.96
CA GLU A 201 2.16 -12.72 11.11
C GLU A 201 2.42 -11.47 11.96
N ILE A 202 2.61 -10.31 11.32
CA ILE A 202 2.81 -9.03 11.99
C ILE A 202 1.52 -8.57 12.68
N ALA A 203 0.35 -8.79 12.07
CA ALA A 203 -0.94 -8.44 12.65
C ALA A 203 -1.40 -9.41 13.76
N ALA A 204 -0.88 -10.64 13.81
CA ALA A 204 -1.36 -11.69 14.72
C ALA A 204 -1.44 -11.27 16.21
N PRO A 205 -0.43 -10.57 16.77
CA PRO A 205 -0.49 -10.12 18.16
C PRO A 205 -1.62 -9.12 18.47
N LEU A 206 -2.14 -8.41 17.45
CA LEU A 206 -3.23 -7.44 17.62
C LEU A 206 -4.54 -8.09 18.06
N THR A 207 -4.68 -9.40 17.84
CA THR A 207 -5.86 -10.15 18.30
C THR A 207 -6.02 -10.14 19.83
N VAL A 208 -4.96 -9.83 20.57
CA VAL A 208 -5.00 -9.67 22.04
C VAL A 208 -5.73 -8.39 22.46
N GLU A 209 -5.69 -7.34 21.63
CA GLU A 209 -6.34 -6.04 21.90
C GLU A 209 -7.87 -6.08 21.67
N GLY A 210 -8.39 -7.16 21.07
CA GLY A 210 -9.81 -7.34 20.80
C GLY A 210 -10.25 -6.88 19.42
N ALA A 211 -11.55 -6.93 19.16
CA ALA A 211 -12.11 -6.61 17.85
C ALA A 211 -12.14 -5.09 17.66
N SER A 212 -11.45 -4.58 16.64
CA SER A 212 -11.48 -3.17 16.26
C SER A 212 -11.94 -2.98 14.82
N ALA A 213 -12.49 -1.81 14.51
CA ALA A 213 -12.88 -1.49 13.13
C ALA A 213 -11.71 -1.64 12.15
N ASP A 214 -10.51 -1.22 12.56
CA ASP A 214 -9.33 -1.22 11.70
C ASP A 214 -8.75 -2.63 11.53
N LEU A 215 -8.78 -3.47 12.58
CA LEU A 215 -8.37 -4.86 12.49
C LEU A 215 -9.34 -5.67 11.62
N ILE A 216 -10.66 -5.49 11.77
CA ILE A 216 -11.65 -6.15 10.91
C ILE A 216 -11.47 -5.73 9.44
N THR A 217 -11.24 -4.43 9.20
CA THR A 217 -10.94 -3.91 7.84
C THR A 217 -9.68 -4.55 7.26
N PHE A 218 -8.64 -4.73 8.08
CA PHE A 218 -7.41 -5.40 7.66
C PHE A 218 -7.66 -6.86 7.31
N LEU A 219 -8.38 -7.60 8.16
CA LEU A 219 -8.72 -9.00 7.91
C LEU A 219 -9.51 -9.17 6.61
N LEU A 220 -10.45 -8.28 6.33
CA LEU A 220 -11.21 -8.29 5.07
C LEU A 220 -10.33 -8.08 3.84
N ARG A 221 -9.37 -7.14 3.91
CA ARG A 221 -8.38 -6.91 2.85
C ARG A 221 -7.43 -8.10 2.71
N LEU A 222 -6.92 -8.63 3.82
CA LEU A 222 -6.06 -9.80 3.85
C LEU A 222 -6.76 -10.99 3.21
N ARG A 223 -8.05 -11.19 3.48
CA ARG A 223 -8.86 -12.28 2.92
C ARG A 223 -8.96 -12.24 1.39
N GLY A 224 -8.91 -11.04 0.80
CA GLY A 224 -8.85 -10.85 -0.64
C GLY A 224 -7.56 -11.38 -1.28
N GLU A 225 -6.47 -11.49 -0.51
CA GLU A 225 -5.15 -11.98 -0.94
C GLU A 225 -4.85 -13.40 -0.43
N ASP A 226 -5.11 -13.68 0.85
CA ASP A 226 -4.91 -14.96 1.54
C ASP A 226 -6.06 -15.23 2.54
N ALA A 227 -7.10 -15.91 2.05
CA ALA A 227 -8.29 -16.22 2.84
C ALA A 227 -8.01 -17.14 4.04
N ALA A 228 -7.05 -18.06 3.93
CA ALA A 228 -6.74 -18.99 5.01
C ALA A 228 -6.04 -18.28 6.18
N ALA A 229 -5.11 -17.38 5.89
CA ALA A 229 -4.45 -16.56 6.90
C ALA A 229 -5.45 -15.62 7.60
N ALA A 230 -6.33 -14.96 6.83
CA ALA A 230 -7.36 -14.09 7.37
C ALA A 230 -8.36 -14.84 8.27
N ASP A 231 -8.90 -15.97 7.80
CA ASP A 231 -9.85 -16.78 8.56
C ASP A 231 -9.21 -17.35 9.84
N GLY A 232 -7.91 -17.70 9.81
CA GLY A 232 -7.16 -18.15 10.98
C GLY A 232 -6.96 -17.04 12.04
N LEU A 233 -6.64 -15.82 11.60
CA LEU A 233 -6.55 -14.66 12.49
C LEU A 233 -7.91 -14.29 13.07
N TYR A 234 -8.97 -14.33 12.24
CA TYR A 234 -10.33 -14.09 12.69
C TYR A 234 -10.77 -15.10 13.75
N LEU A 235 -10.46 -16.39 13.57
CA LEU A 235 -10.73 -17.42 14.58
C LEU A 235 -10.01 -17.12 15.90
N THR A 236 -8.74 -16.75 15.83
CA THR A 236 -7.95 -16.36 17.01
C THR A 236 -8.57 -15.16 17.72
N LEU A 237 -9.03 -14.18 16.94
CA LEU A 237 -9.73 -13.00 17.46
C LEU A 237 -11.04 -13.39 18.16
N VAL A 238 -11.89 -14.20 17.54
CA VAL A 238 -13.15 -14.71 18.11
C VAL A 238 -12.90 -15.45 19.43
N GLU A 239 -11.89 -16.34 19.46
CA GLU A 239 -11.50 -17.08 20.67
C GLU A 239 -11.00 -16.15 21.79
N ARG A 240 -10.21 -15.13 21.46
CA ARG A 240 -9.74 -14.11 22.42
C ARG A 240 -10.88 -13.25 22.94
N THR A 241 -11.79 -12.83 22.06
CA THR A 241 -12.98 -12.07 22.46
C THR A 241 -13.85 -12.91 23.39
N ARG A 242 -14.02 -14.21 23.14
CA ARG A 242 -14.75 -15.12 24.03
C ARG A 242 -14.17 -15.13 25.46
N ALA A 243 -12.85 -15.09 25.60
CA ALA A 243 -12.18 -15.09 26.89
C ALA A 243 -12.26 -13.73 27.64
N ASN A 244 -12.26 -12.62 26.91
CA ASN A 244 -12.11 -11.26 27.47
C ASN A 244 -13.29 -10.33 27.14
N PHE A 245 -14.50 -10.88 26.96
CA PHE A 245 -15.62 -10.13 26.40
C PHE A 245 -15.98 -8.86 27.16
N VAL A 246 -15.95 -7.72 26.45
CA VAL A 246 -16.20 -6.40 27.02
C VAL A 246 -17.62 -5.89 26.72
N ASP A 247 -18.12 -5.94 25.46
CA ASP A 247 -19.40 -5.27 25.07
C ASP A 247 -19.98 -5.80 23.73
N GLU A 248 -21.28 -5.61 23.51
CA GLU A 248 -22.04 -5.96 22.30
C GLU A 248 -21.47 -5.43 20.98
N ASN A 249 -20.76 -4.29 21.01
CA ASN A 249 -20.06 -3.76 19.85
C ASN A 249 -18.99 -4.72 19.30
N ASP A 250 -18.41 -5.60 20.13
CA ASP A 250 -17.50 -6.65 19.66
C ASP A 250 -18.24 -7.64 18.75
N ALA A 251 -19.44 -8.06 19.14
CA ALA A 251 -20.25 -8.98 18.35
C ALA A 251 -20.69 -8.34 17.03
N LEU A 252 -21.03 -7.05 17.05
CA LEU A 252 -21.38 -6.28 15.85
C LEU A 252 -20.19 -6.14 14.88
N LEU A 253 -19.01 -5.78 15.37
CA LEU A 253 -17.80 -5.69 14.55
C LEU A 253 -17.41 -7.06 13.97
N LEU A 254 -17.38 -8.11 14.78
CA LEU A 254 -17.07 -9.47 14.34
C LEU A 254 -18.07 -10.01 13.31
N SER A 255 -19.34 -9.61 13.41
CA SER A 255 -20.38 -10.02 12.45
C SER A 255 -20.11 -9.51 11.03
N SER A 256 -19.41 -8.38 10.92
CA SER A 256 -19.13 -7.72 9.63
C SER A 256 -18.21 -8.57 8.76
N TYR A 257 -17.27 -9.31 9.37
CA TYR A 257 -16.40 -10.22 8.63
C TYR A 257 -17.16 -11.36 7.94
N ILE A 258 -18.28 -11.81 8.52
CA ILE A 258 -19.04 -12.98 8.06
C ILE A 258 -20.22 -12.60 7.17
N PHE A 259 -20.98 -11.58 7.54
CA PHE A 259 -22.28 -11.28 6.92
C PHE A 259 -22.28 -9.97 6.12
N SER A 260 -21.45 -8.99 6.50
CA SER A 260 -21.42 -7.66 5.87
C SER A 260 -20.01 -7.13 5.64
N PRO A 261 -19.22 -7.74 4.74
CA PRO A 261 -17.80 -7.42 4.54
C PRO A 261 -17.53 -5.99 4.02
N GLN A 262 -18.57 -5.24 3.65
CA GLN A 262 -18.47 -3.85 3.20
C GLN A 262 -19.05 -2.84 4.21
N LEU A 263 -19.56 -3.30 5.35
CA LEU A 263 -20.27 -2.45 6.30
C LEU A 263 -19.95 -2.87 7.73
N LEU A 264 -19.25 -2.00 8.45
CA LEU A 264 -19.08 -2.08 9.89
C LEU A 264 -20.20 -1.31 10.59
N VAL A 265 -20.68 -1.87 11.70
CA VAL A 265 -21.77 -1.30 12.48
C VAL A 265 -21.39 -1.28 13.96
N THR A 266 -21.66 -0.18 14.63
CA THR A 266 -21.52 -0.02 16.08
C THR A 266 -22.69 0.80 16.62
N ILE A 267 -22.91 0.75 17.93
CA ILE A 267 -23.95 1.52 18.61
C ILE A 267 -23.37 2.20 19.85
N ASP A 268 -23.68 3.48 20.02
CA ASP A 268 -23.23 4.25 21.16
C ASP A 268 -24.10 4.07 22.41
N ALA A 269 -23.67 4.66 23.53
CA ALA A 269 -24.41 4.61 24.79
C ALA A 269 -25.77 5.30 24.72
N ASN A 270 -25.95 6.27 23.81
CA ASN A 270 -27.22 6.95 23.59
C ASN A 270 -28.14 6.13 22.66
N GLY A 271 -27.66 5.02 22.10
CA GLY A 271 -28.35 4.19 21.12
C GLY A 271 -28.26 4.69 19.68
N ALA A 272 -27.41 5.67 19.39
CA ALA A 272 -27.16 6.11 18.02
C ALA A 272 -26.30 5.06 17.31
N VAL A 273 -26.85 4.56 16.20
CA VAL A 273 -26.18 3.57 15.35
C VAL A 273 -25.22 4.27 14.41
N GLN A 274 -23.98 3.80 14.38
CA GLN A 274 -22.93 4.29 13.51
C GLN A 274 -22.62 3.24 12.43
N PHE A 275 -22.43 3.72 11.20
CA PHE A 275 -22.10 2.88 10.04
C PHE A 275 -20.77 3.35 9.46
N ARG A 276 -19.87 2.41 9.17
CA ARG A 276 -18.65 2.67 8.40
C ARG A 276 -18.62 1.76 7.19
N VAL A 277 -18.75 2.34 6.00
CA VAL A 277 -18.59 1.62 4.74
C VAL A 277 -17.11 1.37 4.51
N ILE A 278 -16.74 0.12 4.25
CA ILE A 278 -15.37 -0.24 3.88
C ILE A 278 -15.25 -0.06 2.37
N PRO A 279 -14.39 0.83 1.86
CA PRO A 279 -14.18 0.96 0.43
C PRO A 279 -13.64 -0.35 -0.14
N SER A 280 -14.36 -0.91 -1.11
CA SER A 280 -13.86 -1.94 -2.01
C SER A 280 -12.55 -1.48 -2.65
N GLY A 281 -11.51 -2.33 -2.61
CA GLY A 281 -10.18 -2.00 -3.10
C GLY A 281 -10.14 -1.72 -4.60
N ARG A 282 -8.98 -1.24 -5.09
CA ARG A 282 -8.67 -0.83 -6.49
C ARG A 282 -8.99 -1.87 -7.60
N ASN A 283 -9.44 -3.08 -7.25
CA ASN A 283 -9.77 -4.15 -8.18
C ASN A 283 -11.14 -4.75 -7.81
N SER A 284 -12.17 -4.49 -8.61
CA SER A 284 -13.50 -5.13 -8.51
C SER A 284 -13.45 -6.67 -8.57
N ALA A 285 -12.36 -7.24 -9.12
CA ALA A 285 -12.09 -8.67 -9.11
C ALA A 285 -11.69 -9.23 -7.72
N GLN A 286 -11.18 -8.41 -6.79
CA GLN A 286 -10.87 -8.82 -5.42
C GLN A 286 -12.13 -8.89 -4.53
N ASP A 287 -13.13 -8.05 -4.79
CA ASP A 287 -14.43 -8.11 -4.10
C ASP A 287 -15.16 -9.43 -4.38
N LEU A 288 -14.98 -10.00 -5.58
CA LEU A 288 -15.50 -11.32 -5.94
C LEU A 288 -14.77 -12.47 -5.20
N LYS A 289 -13.49 -12.29 -4.82
CA LYS A 289 -12.75 -13.29 -4.03
C LYS A 289 -13.06 -13.22 -2.53
N ALA A 290 -13.27 -12.01 -1.98
CA ALA A 290 -13.74 -11.83 -0.60
C ALA A 290 -15.16 -12.39 -0.36
N SER A 291 -15.91 -12.63 -1.44
CA SER A 291 -17.23 -13.30 -1.44
C SER A 291 -17.15 -14.83 -1.32
N THR A 292 -15.95 -15.43 -1.25
CA THR A 292 -15.81 -16.86 -0.94
C THR A 292 -16.42 -17.13 0.45
N PRO A 293 -17.24 -18.18 0.63
CA PRO A 293 -17.88 -18.45 1.92
C PRO A 293 -16.83 -18.60 3.04
N VAL A 294 -16.99 -17.86 4.13
CA VAL A 294 -16.20 -18.06 5.37
C VAL A 294 -16.32 -19.51 5.80
N VAL A 295 -15.19 -20.15 6.14
CA VAL A 295 -15.12 -21.55 6.59
C VAL A 295 -16.14 -21.80 7.72
N GLY A 296 -16.89 -22.90 7.64
CA GLY A 296 -17.98 -23.22 8.59
C GLY A 296 -17.56 -23.20 10.07
N ARG A 297 -16.28 -23.49 10.36
CA ARG A 297 -15.70 -23.39 11.70
C ARG A 297 -15.72 -21.95 12.23
N ALA A 298 -15.36 -20.96 11.44
CA ALA A 298 -15.35 -19.55 11.85
C ALA A 298 -16.77 -19.01 12.07
N ARG A 299 -17.74 -19.46 11.26
CA ARG A 299 -19.17 -19.16 11.49
C ARG A 299 -19.68 -19.74 12.80
N THR A 300 -19.38 -21.01 13.06
CA THR A 300 -19.80 -21.70 14.29
C THR A 300 -19.19 -21.02 15.52
N ALA A 301 -17.88 -20.76 15.48
CA ALA A 301 -17.16 -20.07 16.56
C ALA A 301 -17.74 -18.67 16.82
N PHE A 302 -18.08 -17.92 15.76
CA PHE A 302 -18.77 -16.64 15.89
C PHE A 302 -20.13 -16.78 16.59
N TYR A 303 -21.00 -17.72 16.16
CA TYR A 303 -22.33 -17.85 16.77
C TYR A 303 -22.25 -18.23 18.25
N GLU A 304 -21.38 -19.15 18.62
CA GLU A 304 -21.13 -19.49 20.04
C GLU A 304 -20.67 -18.26 20.84
N THR A 305 -19.72 -17.53 20.27
CA THR A 305 -19.10 -16.36 20.89
C THR A 305 -20.11 -15.23 21.03
N ALA A 306 -20.85 -14.89 19.98
CA ALA A 306 -21.89 -13.86 20.00
C ALA A 306 -23.07 -14.23 20.91
N ALA A 307 -23.51 -15.50 20.93
CA ALA A 307 -24.56 -15.95 21.84
C ALA A 307 -24.14 -15.75 23.31
N ALA A 308 -22.89 -16.07 23.66
CA ALA A 308 -22.36 -15.88 25.02
C ALA A 308 -22.36 -14.41 25.48
N VAL A 309 -22.30 -13.45 24.55
CA VAL A 309 -22.40 -12.00 24.83
C VAL A 309 -23.82 -11.58 25.00
N LEU A 310 -24.64 -11.88 23.99
CA LEU A 310 -25.97 -11.32 23.85
C LEU A 310 -26.92 -11.92 24.89
N LEU A 311 -26.62 -13.12 25.40
CA LEU A 311 -27.36 -13.79 26.46
C LEU A 311 -26.80 -13.51 27.87
N ARG A 312 -25.81 -12.63 28.01
CA ARG A 312 -25.24 -12.29 29.31
C ARG A 312 -26.31 -11.64 30.21
N PRO A 313 -26.46 -12.07 31.47
CA PRO A 313 -27.38 -11.43 32.41
C PRO A 313 -26.99 -9.97 32.64
N ALA A 314 -27.96 -9.06 32.56
CA ALA A 314 -27.75 -7.61 32.71
C ALA A 314 -27.02 -7.20 34.01
N GLN A 315 -27.08 -8.04 35.05
CA GLN A 315 -26.49 -7.78 36.37
C GLN A 315 -24.94 -7.81 36.39
N VAL A 316 -24.28 -8.42 35.40
CA VAL A 316 -22.79 -8.42 35.34
C VAL A 316 -22.27 -7.09 34.76
N THR A 317 -23.06 -6.41 33.93
CA THR A 317 -22.74 -5.10 33.36
C THR A 317 -22.89 -3.97 34.40
N GLU A 318 -23.68 -4.20 35.46
CA GLU A 318 -23.91 -3.27 36.58
C GLU A 318 -22.72 -3.19 37.55
N ILE A 319 -21.85 -4.20 37.62
CA ILE A 319 -20.74 -4.24 38.60
C ILE A 319 -19.53 -3.40 38.13
N THR A 320 -19.42 -3.13 36.82
CA THR A 320 -18.30 -2.36 36.24
C THR A 320 -18.60 -0.88 36.01
N ALA A 321 -19.86 -0.46 36.06
CA ALA A 321 -20.27 0.94 35.99
C ALA A 321 -20.92 1.35 37.31
N GLN A 322 -20.49 2.45 37.94
CA GLN A 322 -21.24 3.06 39.04
C GLN A 322 -22.66 3.36 38.53
N ALA A 323 -23.62 2.54 38.97
CA ALA A 323 -24.91 2.43 38.32
C ALA A 323 -25.77 3.69 38.55
N THR A 324 -26.13 4.35 37.44
CA THR A 324 -27.22 5.34 37.38
C THR A 324 -28.26 4.80 36.41
N ASP A 325 -29.53 5.19 36.54
CA ASP A 325 -30.61 4.68 35.67
C ASP A 325 -30.34 4.91 34.16
N ALA A 326 -29.55 5.93 33.83
CA ALA A 326 -29.13 6.25 32.46
C ALA A 326 -28.16 5.20 31.87
N THR A 327 -27.21 4.66 32.65
CA THR A 327 -26.24 3.67 32.16
C THR A 327 -26.88 2.30 31.95
N THR A 328 -27.88 1.93 32.74
CA THR A 328 -28.66 0.67 32.60
C THR A 328 -29.54 0.67 31.34
N THR A 329 -30.10 1.84 31.00
CA THR A 329 -30.92 2.02 29.78
C THR A 329 -30.04 1.99 28.52
N ALA A 330 -28.85 2.60 28.58
CA ALA A 330 -27.84 2.56 27.52
C ALA A 330 -27.38 1.13 27.19
N ALA A 331 -27.03 0.33 28.21
CA ALA A 331 -26.64 -1.06 28.02
C ALA A 331 -27.77 -1.88 27.39
N SER A 332 -29.00 -1.75 27.90
CA SER A 332 -30.17 -2.46 27.37
C SER A 332 -30.45 -2.11 25.91
N THR A 333 -30.25 -0.84 25.53
CA THR A 333 -30.41 -0.34 24.16
C THR A 333 -29.42 -0.98 23.19
N ARG A 334 -28.16 -1.12 23.60
CA ARG A 334 -27.11 -1.74 22.79
C ARG A 334 -27.34 -3.23 22.60
N SER A 335 -27.67 -3.96 23.67
CA SER A 335 -28.02 -5.38 23.58
C SER A 335 -29.27 -5.61 22.74
N TYR A 336 -30.30 -4.76 22.87
CA TYR A 336 -31.51 -4.86 22.05
C TYR A 336 -31.19 -4.71 20.55
N PHE A 337 -30.45 -3.68 20.16
CA PHE A 337 -30.07 -3.46 18.78
C PHE A 337 -29.21 -4.60 18.22
N ALA A 338 -28.21 -5.06 18.98
CA ALA A 338 -27.33 -6.14 18.54
C ALA A 338 -28.09 -7.46 18.34
N ILE A 339 -29.02 -7.80 19.24
CA ILE A 339 -29.89 -8.97 19.07
C ILE A 339 -30.81 -8.78 17.85
N GLU A 340 -31.47 -7.63 17.72
CA GLU A 340 -32.39 -7.36 16.61
C GLU A 340 -31.69 -7.50 15.25
N ARG A 341 -30.45 -7.00 15.13
CA ARG A 341 -29.65 -7.09 13.91
C ARG A 341 -29.21 -8.52 13.58
N LEU A 342 -28.79 -9.29 14.59
CA LEU A 342 -28.16 -10.60 14.37
C LEU A 342 -29.16 -11.78 14.40
N LEU A 343 -30.34 -11.60 15.00
CA LEU A 343 -31.32 -12.66 15.19
C LEU A 343 -31.70 -13.39 13.88
N PRO A 344 -31.92 -12.74 12.72
CA PRO A 344 -32.25 -13.46 11.48
C PRO A 344 -31.17 -14.48 11.06
N PHE A 345 -29.91 -14.25 11.42
CA PHE A 345 -28.81 -15.17 11.13
C PHE A 345 -28.79 -16.35 12.10
N PHE A 346 -29.04 -16.08 13.39
CA PHE A 346 -29.20 -17.15 14.39
C PHE A 346 -30.38 -18.06 14.04
N GLU A 347 -31.50 -17.51 13.58
CA GLU A 347 -32.66 -18.30 13.16
C GLU A 347 -32.35 -19.23 11.98
N ARG A 348 -31.52 -18.78 11.03
CA ARG A 348 -31.15 -19.55 9.84
C ARG A 348 -30.03 -20.56 10.08
N GLU A 349 -28.98 -20.15 10.80
CA GLU A 349 -27.69 -20.88 10.84
C GLU A 349 -27.33 -21.42 12.24
N ALA A 350 -27.98 -20.95 13.32
CA ALA A 350 -27.72 -21.40 14.69
C ALA A 350 -29.00 -21.42 15.57
N PRO A 351 -30.04 -22.18 15.16
CA PRO A 351 -31.38 -22.12 15.75
C PRO A 351 -31.40 -22.49 17.24
N GLN A 352 -30.41 -23.23 17.73
CA GLN A 352 -30.25 -23.59 19.15
C GLN A 352 -30.14 -22.37 20.09
N TYR A 353 -29.71 -21.20 19.61
CA TYR A 353 -29.64 -19.97 20.40
C TYR A 353 -30.82 -19.02 20.16
N ALA A 354 -31.58 -19.21 19.07
CA ALA A 354 -32.57 -18.24 18.60
C ALA A 354 -33.70 -18.02 19.62
N GLN A 355 -34.20 -19.09 20.28
CA GLN A 355 -35.26 -18.96 21.28
C GLN A 355 -34.82 -18.13 22.49
N ALA A 356 -33.61 -18.37 23.00
CA ALA A 356 -33.05 -17.62 24.12
C ALA A 356 -32.85 -16.14 23.75
N LEU A 357 -32.37 -15.86 22.53
CA LEU A 357 -32.19 -14.50 22.04
C LEU A 357 -33.53 -13.75 21.86
N ARG A 358 -34.58 -14.43 21.41
CA ARG A 358 -35.93 -13.83 21.33
C ARG A 358 -36.45 -13.44 22.72
N ALA A 359 -36.34 -14.35 23.69
CA ALA A 359 -36.75 -14.08 25.06
C ALA A 359 -35.96 -12.90 25.67
N GLN A 360 -34.64 -12.85 25.42
CA GLN A 360 -33.80 -11.75 25.86
C GLN A 360 -34.18 -10.43 25.19
N ARG A 361 -34.42 -10.42 23.88
CA ARG A 361 -34.89 -9.25 23.14
C ARG A 361 -36.20 -8.70 23.72
N GLU A 362 -37.16 -9.57 24.01
CA GLU A 362 -38.46 -9.19 24.60
C GLU A 362 -38.30 -8.60 26.01
N SER A 363 -37.42 -9.21 26.82
CA SER A 363 -37.06 -8.68 28.15
C SER A 363 -36.45 -7.28 28.07
N LEU A 364 -35.53 -7.06 27.12
CA LEU A 364 -34.90 -5.76 26.88
C LEU A 364 -35.86 -4.73 26.29
N ALA A 365 -36.78 -5.16 25.43
CA ALA A 365 -37.79 -4.29 24.82
C ALA A 365 -38.62 -3.58 25.90
N ASN A 366 -38.96 -4.26 27.00
CA ASN A 366 -39.72 -3.69 28.10
C ASN A 366 -38.96 -2.59 28.88
N LYS A 367 -37.64 -2.49 28.70
CA LYS A 367 -36.78 -1.47 29.32
C LYS A 367 -36.49 -0.28 28.41
N ILE A 368 -36.96 -0.30 27.17
CA ILE A 368 -36.73 0.72 26.15
C ILE A 368 -38.09 1.31 25.73
N ASP A 369 -38.16 2.64 25.60
CA ASP A 369 -39.37 3.31 25.14
C ASP A 369 -39.77 2.87 23.72
N ALA A 370 -41.07 2.89 23.44
CA ALA A 370 -41.62 2.32 22.20
C ALA A 370 -41.14 3.04 20.93
N ALA A 371 -40.96 4.37 21.00
CA ALA A 371 -40.53 5.18 19.85
C ALA A 371 -39.06 4.85 19.49
N ARG A 372 -38.19 4.78 20.49
CA ARG A 372 -36.79 4.38 20.33
C ARG A 372 -36.67 2.95 19.84
N ARG A 373 -37.48 2.03 20.37
CA ARG A 373 -37.52 0.63 19.92
C ARG A 373 -37.87 0.52 18.43
N GLN A 374 -38.87 1.26 17.95
CA GLN A 374 -39.25 1.29 16.55
C GLN A 374 -38.14 1.89 15.66
N GLN A 375 -37.48 2.95 16.12
CA GLN A 375 -36.32 3.53 15.45
C GLN A 375 -35.18 2.51 15.29
N LEU A 376 -34.81 1.81 16.37
CA LEU A 376 -33.74 0.83 16.38
C LEU A 376 -34.05 -0.39 15.50
N ALA A 377 -35.29 -0.89 15.55
CA ALA A 377 -35.73 -1.97 14.66
C ALA A 377 -35.67 -1.54 13.18
N GLY A 378 -36.11 -0.31 12.89
CA GLY A 378 -35.99 0.27 11.55
C GLY A 378 -34.53 0.42 11.09
N GLN A 379 -33.61 0.79 11.98
CA GLN A 379 -32.18 0.90 11.69
C GLN A 379 -31.50 -0.48 11.55
N ALA A 380 -31.91 -1.47 12.35
CA ALA A 380 -31.44 -2.85 12.23
C ALA A 380 -31.87 -3.48 10.89
N ALA A 381 -33.06 -3.11 10.40
CA ALA A 381 -33.58 -3.52 9.09
C ALA A 381 -32.98 -2.74 7.91
N ARG A 382 -32.50 -1.50 8.11
CA ARG A 382 -31.79 -0.73 7.08
C ARG A 382 -30.42 -1.36 6.83
N LEU A 383 -30.19 -1.69 5.56
CA LEU A 383 -29.00 -2.32 4.97
C LEU A 383 -28.97 -3.85 5.11
N GLY A 384 -29.68 -4.47 4.16
CA GLY A 384 -29.60 -5.90 3.89
C GLY A 384 -28.15 -6.32 3.66
N MET A 385 -27.73 -7.28 4.47
CA MET A 385 -26.45 -7.98 4.44
C MET A 385 -26.39 -8.92 3.23
N THR A 386 -26.36 -8.33 2.03
CA THR A 386 -26.02 -9.03 0.79
C THR A 386 -24.79 -8.35 0.19
N SER A 387 -23.92 -9.16 -0.42
CA SER A 387 -22.73 -8.72 -1.16
C SER A 387 -23.02 -7.80 -2.35
N ALA A 388 -24.30 -7.55 -2.65
CA ALA A 388 -24.78 -6.78 -3.79
C ALA A 388 -25.02 -5.29 -3.51
N ASN A 389 -24.85 -4.81 -2.28
CA ASN A 389 -25.00 -3.38 -1.99
C ASN A 389 -23.70 -2.61 -2.29
N ALA A 390 -23.35 -2.56 -3.58
CA ALA A 390 -22.59 -1.45 -4.13
C ALA A 390 -23.47 -0.20 -4.05
N THR A 391 -23.61 0.34 -2.83
CA THR A 391 -24.09 1.70 -2.61
C THR A 391 -23.20 2.57 -3.48
N ASP A 392 -23.79 3.34 -4.41
CA ASP A 392 -23.05 4.26 -5.27
C ASP A 392 -21.95 4.92 -4.42
N PRO A 393 -20.67 4.65 -4.74
CA PRO A 393 -19.57 5.01 -3.86
C PRO A 393 -19.39 6.51 -3.72
N LEU A 394 -20.00 7.28 -4.61
CA LEU A 394 -19.98 8.72 -4.60
C LEU A 394 -21.18 9.30 -3.84
N ARG A 395 -22.21 8.49 -3.52
CA ARG A 395 -23.50 8.96 -2.97
C ARG A 395 -23.38 9.83 -1.72
N SER A 396 -22.49 9.49 -0.78
CA SER A 396 -22.29 10.31 0.42
C SER A 396 -21.70 11.68 0.06
N GLN A 397 -20.73 11.71 -0.86
CA GLN A 397 -20.07 12.92 -1.34
C GLN A 397 -20.99 13.76 -2.24
N THR A 398 -21.83 13.13 -3.05
CA THR A 398 -22.88 13.81 -3.83
C THR A 398 -23.96 14.41 -2.91
N GLY A 399 -24.26 13.76 -1.79
CA GLY A 399 -25.12 14.32 -0.74
C GLY A 399 -24.52 15.54 -0.05
N GLU A 400 -23.21 15.50 0.27
CA GLU A 400 -22.44 16.65 0.76
C GLU A 400 -22.48 17.80 -0.26
N LEU A 401 -22.25 17.51 -1.55
CA LEU A 401 -22.27 18.49 -2.62
C LEU A 401 -23.64 19.18 -2.76
N ALA A 402 -24.73 18.45 -2.59
CA ALA A 402 -26.08 19.01 -2.62
C ALA A 402 -26.40 19.91 -1.41
N ALA A 403 -25.71 19.71 -0.28
CA ALA A 403 -25.88 20.49 0.95
C ALA A 403 -24.96 21.72 1.03
N ALA A 404 -23.92 21.78 0.19
CA ALA A 404 -22.93 22.84 0.17
C ALA A 404 -23.54 24.22 -0.18
N ARG A 405 -23.13 25.25 0.55
CA ARG A 405 -23.76 26.58 0.50
C ARG A 405 -22.98 27.58 -0.34
N THR A 406 -21.68 27.38 -0.49
CA THR A 406 -20.81 28.28 -1.25
C THR A 406 -20.30 27.62 -2.53
N GLU A 407 -19.80 28.43 -3.47
CA GLU A 407 -19.20 27.92 -4.71
C GLU A 407 -17.84 27.26 -4.46
N ASN A 408 -17.00 27.86 -3.62
CA ASN A 408 -15.70 27.28 -3.23
C ASN A 408 -15.86 25.92 -2.53
N GLU A 409 -16.84 25.77 -1.63
CA GLU A 409 -17.14 24.50 -0.98
C GLU A 409 -17.61 23.44 -1.99
N ARG A 410 -18.42 23.84 -2.97
CA ARG A 410 -18.85 22.95 -4.06
C ARG A 410 -17.68 22.51 -4.94
N ASP A 411 -16.76 23.42 -5.28
CA ASP A 411 -15.58 23.09 -6.08
C ASP A 411 -14.61 22.14 -5.35
N ARG A 412 -14.42 22.31 -4.02
CA ARG A 412 -13.66 21.34 -3.20
C ARG A 412 -14.31 19.97 -3.16
N LEU A 413 -15.63 19.92 -2.98
CA LEU A 413 -16.38 18.66 -2.98
C LEU A 413 -16.36 17.97 -4.37
N ARG A 414 -16.39 18.76 -5.45
CA ARG A 414 -16.18 18.24 -6.82
C ARG A 414 -14.78 17.69 -7.00
N LEU A 415 -13.74 18.37 -6.53
CA LEU A 415 -12.37 17.83 -6.58
C LEU A 415 -12.26 16.50 -5.81
N LYS A 416 -12.88 16.40 -4.63
CA LYS A 416 -12.95 15.17 -3.82
C LYS A 416 -13.67 14.04 -4.57
N LEU A 417 -14.78 14.35 -5.26
CA LEU A 417 -15.48 13.42 -6.14
C LEU A 417 -14.60 12.98 -7.31
N VAL A 418 -13.91 13.90 -7.97
CA VAL A 418 -12.98 13.59 -9.07
C VAL A 418 -11.87 12.66 -8.60
N ARG A 419 -11.21 12.94 -7.48
CA ARG A 419 -10.16 12.06 -6.94
C ARG A 419 -10.68 10.66 -6.64
N THR A 420 -11.90 10.58 -6.09
CA THR A 420 -12.55 9.30 -5.81
C THR A 420 -12.88 8.55 -7.10
N ALA A 421 -13.40 9.23 -8.12
CA ALA A 421 -13.71 8.67 -9.43
C ALA A 421 -12.44 8.22 -10.17
N VAL A 422 -11.39 9.04 -10.20
CA VAL A 422 -10.06 8.72 -10.76
C VAL A 422 -9.45 7.50 -10.07
N GLY A 423 -9.48 7.45 -8.73
CA GLY A 423 -9.00 6.30 -7.97
C GLY A 423 -9.75 5.00 -8.26
N ARG A 424 -10.97 5.10 -8.79
CA ARG A 424 -11.84 4.00 -9.22
C ARG A 424 -11.86 3.77 -10.72
N LYS A 425 -11.07 4.54 -11.49
CA LYS A 425 -11.02 4.49 -12.97
C LYS A 425 -12.37 4.83 -13.64
N LEU A 426 -13.22 5.60 -12.96
CA LEU A 426 -14.47 6.14 -13.50
C LEU A 426 -14.18 7.43 -14.28
N TRP A 427 -13.53 7.29 -15.44
CA TRP A 427 -12.98 8.43 -16.18
C TRP A 427 -14.05 9.42 -16.66
N ASP A 428 -15.22 8.92 -17.04
CA ASP A 428 -16.32 9.75 -17.52
C ASP A 428 -16.96 10.54 -16.39
N ASP A 429 -17.21 9.89 -15.24
CA ASP A 429 -17.70 10.58 -14.03
C ASP A 429 -16.70 11.63 -13.55
N ALA A 430 -15.41 11.30 -13.55
CA ALA A 430 -14.35 12.25 -13.20
C ALA A 430 -14.36 13.49 -14.12
N ARG A 431 -14.50 13.29 -15.44
CA ARG A 431 -14.62 14.41 -16.40
C ARG A 431 -15.89 15.22 -16.19
N HIS A 432 -17.00 14.55 -15.88
CA HIS A 432 -18.27 15.21 -15.59
C HIS A 432 -18.16 16.15 -14.39
N PHE A 433 -17.65 15.66 -13.25
CA PHE A 433 -17.46 16.50 -12.06
C PHE A 433 -16.43 17.61 -12.27
N ALA A 434 -15.34 17.34 -13.02
CA ALA A 434 -14.34 18.35 -13.34
C ALA A 434 -14.92 19.48 -14.20
N ALA A 435 -15.82 19.17 -15.14
CA ALA A 435 -16.46 20.18 -15.99
C ALA A 435 -17.34 21.16 -15.20
N GLU A 436 -17.87 20.72 -14.05
CA GLU A 436 -18.69 21.56 -13.17
C GLU A 436 -17.88 22.44 -12.21
N ILE A 437 -16.56 22.28 -12.15
CA ILE A 437 -15.70 23.17 -11.33
C ILE A 437 -15.72 24.57 -11.93
N THR A 438 -16.04 25.57 -11.11
CA THR A 438 -16.16 26.96 -11.56
C THR A 438 -14.78 27.59 -11.73
N ASP A 439 -13.88 27.39 -10.76
CA ASP A 439 -12.50 27.90 -10.83
C ASP A 439 -11.77 27.31 -12.05
N ALA A 440 -11.35 28.18 -12.96
CA ALA A 440 -10.77 27.77 -14.24
C ALA A 440 -9.39 27.13 -14.10
N GLU A 441 -8.59 27.58 -13.13
CA GLU A 441 -7.26 27.03 -12.86
C GLU A 441 -7.38 25.68 -12.18
N LEU A 442 -8.24 25.56 -11.17
CA LEU A 442 -8.54 24.30 -10.50
C LEU A 442 -9.14 23.28 -11.46
N ARG A 443 -10.06 23.70 -12.35
CA ARG A 443 -10.62 22.84 -13.39
C ARG A 443 -9.54 22.34 -14.35
N ARG A 444 -8.61 23.22 -14.77
CA ARG A 444 -7.48 22.83 -15.62
C ARG A 444 -6.59 21.81 -14.89
N ALA A 445 -6.17 22.12 -13.67
CA ALA A 445 -5.38 21.23 -12.81
C ALA A 445 -6.04 19.85 -12.63
N THR A 446 -7.35 19.85 -12.40
CA THR A 446 -8.16 18.64 -12.27
C THR A 446 -8.19 17.82 -13.57
N ASN A 447 -8.30 18.46 -14.73
CA ASN A 447 -8.22 17.78 -16.02
C ASN A 447 -6.82 17.18 -16.27
N VAL A 448 -5.74 17.87 -15.89
CA VAL A 448 -4.37 17.33 -15.95
C VAL A 448 -4.26 16.09 -15.07
N LEU A 449 -4.80 16.12 -13.85
CA LEU A 449 -4.82 14.98 -12.93
C LEU A 449 -5.55 13.77 -13.51
N ILE A 450 -6.74 13.99 -14.10
CA ILE A 450 -7.51 12.93 -14.76
C ILE A 450 -6.69 12.31 -15.90
N ALA A 451 -6.16 13.15 -16.79
CA ALA A 451 -5.39 12.69 -17.95
C ALA A 451 -4.13 11.92 -17.52
N ALA A 452 -3.37 12.45 -16.56
CA ALA A 452 -2.16 11.82 -16.06
C ALA A 452 -2.46 10.46 -15.39
N ASN A 453 -3.51 10.34 -14.59
CA ASN A 453 -3.92 9.07 -14.01
C ASN A 453 -4.48 8.09 -15.05
N GLN A 454 -5.16 8.58 -16.09
CA GLN A 454 -5.58 7.73 -17.22
C GLN A 454 -4.37 7.21 -17.99
N ILE A 455 -3.31 8.02 -18.17
CA ILE A 455 -2.03 7.60 -18.74
C ILE A 455 -1.33 6.56 -17.85
N ALA A 456 -1.33 6.75 -16.53
CA ALA A 456 -0.79 5.76 -15.59
C ALA A 456 -1.48 4.38 -15.70
N ASN A 457 -2.72 4.35 -16.18
CA ASN A 457 -3.54 3.15 -16.34
C ASN A 457 -3.86 2.88 -17.81
N ILE A 458 -3.02 3.34 -18.75
CA ILE A 458 -3.37 3.33 -20.19
C ILE A 458 -3.60 1.90 -20.72
N SER A 459 -2.85 0.94 -20.19
CA SER A 459 -3.01 -0.47 -20.56
C SER A 459 -4.36 -1.05 -20.17
N ASP A 460 -4.96 -0.59 -19.06
CA ASP A 460 -6.32 -0.99 -18.64
C ASP A 460 -7.39 -0.16 -19.38
N ALA A 461 -7.15 1.14 -19.54
CA ALA A 461 -8.10 2.06 -20.17
C ALA A 461 -8.34 1.76 -21.65
N TYR A 462 -7.35 1.15 -22.32
CA TYR A 462 -7.41 0.80 -23.75
C TYR A 462 -7.29 -0.72 -23.97
N ALA A 463 -7.60 -1.55 -22.98
CA ALA A 463 -7.47 -3.02 -23.02
C ALA A 463 -8.46 -3.74 -23.97
N GLU A 464 -8.95 -3.09 -25.02
CA GLU A 464 -10.02 -3.62 -25.89
C GLU A 464 -9.58 -4.83 -26.75
N ASN A 465 -8.33 -5.29 -26.64
CA ASN A 465 -7.78 -6.40 -27.44
C ASN A 465 -7.93 -6.23 -28.96
N THR A 466 -8.06 -5.00 -29.44
CA THR A 466 -8.06 -4.65 -30.86
C THR A 466 -6.63 -4.49 -31.35
N ALA A 467 -6.35 -4.82 -32.61
CA ALA A 467 -4.99 -4.83 -33.16
C ALA A 467 -4.25 -3.49 -32.97
N ASP A 468 -4.97 -2.37 -32.95
CA ASP A 468 -4.45 -1.00 -32.95
C ASP A 468 -4.72 -0.24 -31.64
N ASP A 469 -4.97 -0.94 -30.53
CA ASP A 469 -5.20 -0.32 -29.22
C ASP A 469 -4.06 0.59 -28.75
N TYR A 470 -2.82 0.22 -29.08
CA TYR A 470 -1.64 1.02 -28.79
C TYR A 470 -1.56 2.34 -29.58
N GLU A 471 -2.15 2.43 -30.79
CA GLU A 471 -2.22 3.69 -31.55
C GLU A 471 -3.23 4.65 -30.92
N ARG A 472 -4.41 4.15 -30.53
CA ARG A 472 -5.41 4.95 -29.81
C ARG A 472 -4.85 5.48 -28.49
N ALA A 473 -4.09 4.64 -27.78
CA ALA A 473 -3.38 5.03 -26.57
C ALA A 473 -2.34 6.15 -26.85
N ALA A 474 -1.51 5.98 -27.88
CA ALA A 474 -0.51 6.99 -28.27
C ALA A 474 -1.17 8.31 -28.71
N GLU A 475 -2.26 8.24 -29.49
CA GLU A 475 -3.03 9.41 -29.93
C GLU A 475 -3.64 10.17 -28.75
N PHE A 476 -4.19 9.46 -27.76
CA PHE A 476 -4.65 10.06 -26.51
C PHE A 476 -3.53 10.78 -25.76
N VAL A 477 -2.38 10.12 -25.58
CA VAL A 477 -1.21 10.71 -24.90
C VAL A 477 -0.74 11.98 -25.61
N ASN A 478 -0.70 11.98 -26.95
CA ASN A 478 -0.26 13.12 -27.74
C ASN A 478 -1.22 14.32 -27.65
N ARG A 479 -2.52 14.07 -27.45
CA ARG A 479 -3.56 15.10 -27.30
C ARG A 479 -3.74 15.59 -25.85
N ALA A 480 -3.28 14.83 -24.86
CA ALA A 480 -3.46 15.16 -23.46
C ALA A 480 -2.67 16.43 -23.06
N ASP A 481 -3.32 17.36 -22.36
CA ASP A 481 -2.66 18.50 -21.70
C ASP A 481 -1.99 18.00 -20.42
N VAL A 482 -0.80 17.40 -20.55
CA VAL A 482 0.00 16.86 -19.44
C VAL A 482 1.46 17.27 -19.58
N PRO A 483 2.23 17.36 -18.47
CA PRO A 483 3.64 17.68 -18.52
C PRO A 483 4.46 16.73 -19.42
N PRO A 484 5.60 17.19 -19.99
CA PRO A 484 6.40 16.39 -20.92
C PRO A 484 6.81 15.01 -20.38
N PHE A 485 7.16 14.90 -19.08
CA PHE A 485 7.55 13.63 -18.49
C PHE A 485 6.40 12.60 -18.45
N VAL A 486 5.16 13.04 -18.17
CA VAL A 486 3.96 12.19 -18.18
C VAL A 486 3.67 11.72 -19.61
N ARG A 487 3.87 12.61 -20.59
CA ARG A 487 3.70 12.27 -22.00
C ARG A 487 4.72 11.23 -22.46
N ALA A 488 6.00 11.41 -22.11
CA ALA A 488 7.05 10.44 -22.35
C ALA A 488 6.71 9.07 -21.73
N TRP A 489 6.19 9.07 -20.50
CA TRP A 489 5.75 7.86 -19.81
C TRP A 489 4.60 7.16 -20.54
N GLY A 490 3.58 7.90 -20.98
CA GLY A 490 2.46 7.34 -21.73
C GLY A 490 2.88 6.70 -23.06
N LEU A 491 3.76 7.36 -23.81
CA LEU A 491 4.30 6.81 -25.07
C LEU A 491 5.18 5.59 -24.83
N ALA A 492 5.95 5.54 -23.74
CA ALA A 492 6.70 4.35 -23.34
C ALA A 492 5.77 3.16 -23.04
N GLN A 493 4.65 3.39 -22.33
CA GLN A 493 3.64 2.35 -22.09
C GLN A 493 2.97 1.89 -23.40
N ALA A 494 2.65 2.81 -24.31
CA ALA A 494 2.13 2.47 -25.64
C ALA A 494 3.14 1.64 -26.45
N ALA A 495 4.45 1.92 -26.35
CA ALA A 495 5.49 1.10 -26.95
C ALA A 495 5.52 -0.33 -26.41
N VAL A 496 5.30 -0.52 -25.10
CA VAL A 496 5.16 -1.85 -24.49
C VAL A 496 3.93 -2.58 -25.06
N MET A 497 2.79 -1.89 -25.22
CA MET A 497 1.58 -2.45 -25.82
C MET A 497 1.85 -2.88 -27.28
N ALA A 498 2.45 -2.01 -28.09
CA ALA A 498 2.83 -2.31 -29.47
C ALA A 498 3.75 -3.53 -29.56
N LYS A 499 4.74 -3.63 -28.65
CA LYS A 499 5.63 -4.81 -28.57
C LYS A 499 4.86 -6.09 -28.25
N LYS A 500 3.93 -6.06 -27.30
CA LYS A 500 3.08 -7.22 -26.95
C LYS A 500 2.23 -7.69 -28.13
N ARG A 501 1.91 -6.79 -29.07
CA ARG A 501 1.22 -7.08 -30.34
C ARG A 501 2.15 -7.40 -31.51
N ASN A 502 3.44 -7.62 -31.23
CA ASN A 502 4.48 -7.92 -32.21
C ASN A 502 4.85 -6.76 -33.16
N HIS A 503 4.41 -5.54 -32.91
CA HIS A 503 4.76 -4.33 -33.67
C HIS A 503 6.06 -3.69 -33.17
N THR A 504 7.17 -4.42 -33.29
CA THR A 504 8.46 -3.99 -32.71
C THR A 504 9.01 -2.72 -33.37
N ALA A 505 8.83 -2.52 -34.68
CA ALA A 505 9.27 -1.30 -35.37
C ALA A 505 8.54 -0.07 -34.80
N ARG A 506 7.21 -0.15 -34.71
CA ARG A 506 6.38 0.92 -34.15
C ARG A 506 6.67 1.18 -32.67
N ALA A 507 6.94 0.14 -31.87
CA ALA A 507 7.39 0.31 -30.50
C ALA A 507 8.68 1.17 -30.40
N ARG A 508 9.64 0.99 -31.33
CA ARG A 508 10.87 1.79 -31.36
C ARG A 508 10.64 3.23 -31.79
N GLU A 509 9.71 3.46 -32.71
CA GLU A 509 9.28 4.81 -33.12
C GLU A 509 8.66 5.56 -31.94
N LEU A 510 7.69 4.93 -31.25
CA LEU A 510 7.04 5.49 -30.07
C LEU A 510 8.05 5.83 -28.96
N LEU A 511 9.09 5.02 -28.76
CA LEU A 511 10.16 5.37 -27.82
C LEU A 511 11.03 6.53 -28.31
N GLY A 512 11.23 6.68 -29.63
CA GLY A 512 11.88 7.85 -30.20
C GLY A 512 11.07 9.12 -29.92
N GLU A 513 9.76 9.10 -30.17
CA GLU A 513 8.83 10.19 -29.85
C GLU A 513 8.87 10.50 -28.34
N ALA A 514 8.83 9.47 -27.49
CA ALA A 514 8.88 9.62 -26.04
C ALA A 514 10.19 10.27 -25.56
N SER A 515 11.32 9.96 -26.18
CA SER A 515 12.62 10.57 -25.83
C SER A 515 12.67 12.08 -26.09
N THR A 516 11.96 12.56 -27.12
CA THR A 516 11.86 13.99 -27.39
C THR A 516 11.11 14.72 -26.26
N TYR A 517 10.06 14.11 -25.70
CA TYR A 517 9.36 14.67 -24.56
C TYR A 517 10.13 14.53 -23.25
N ALA A 518 10.87 13.43 -23.06
CA ALA A 518 11.77 13.27 -21.90
C ALA A 518 12.83 14.38 -21.86
N ALA A 519 13.42 14.72 -23.02
CA ALA A 519 14.38 15.82 -23.13
C ALA A 519 13.78 17.21 -22.85
N GLN A 520 12.46 17.37 -22.94
CA GLN A 520 11.74 18.61 -22.62
C GLN A 520 11.30 18.69 -21.15
N ALA A 521 11.39 17.59 -20.39
CA ALA A 521 11.01 17.58 -18.99
C ALA A 521 11.93 18.50 -18.16
N GLU A 522 11.38 19.01 -17.05
CA GLU A 522 12.06 19.92 -16.13
C GLU A 522 13.35 19.29 -15.60
N THR A 523 14.45 20.06 -15.62
CA THR A 523 15.77 19.56 -15.20
C THR A 523 15.96 19.58 -13.70
N ARG A 524 15.31 20.52 -12.99
CA ARG A 524 15.56 20.74 -11.56
C ARG A 524 14.84 19.76 -10.65
N THR A 525 13.69 19.23 -11.08
CA THR A 525 12.75 18.46 -10.24
C THR A 525 12.87 16.95 -10.39
N GLY A 526 13.92 16.44 -11.05
CA GLY A 526 14.10 15.00 -11.26
C GLY A 526 13.17 14.34 -12.29
N GLN A 527 12.14 15.04 -12.77
CA GLN A 527 11.20 14.56 -13.77
C GLN A 527 11.89 14.04 -15.04
N ARG A 528 12.96 14.72 -15.48
CA ARG A 528 13.78 14.29 -16.61
C ARG A 528 14.50 12.96 -16.33
N ALA A 529 15.05 12.79 -15.13
CA ALA A 529 15.72 11.55 -14.73
C ALA A 529 14.74 10.39 -14.72
N ALA A 530 13.56 10.56 -14.11
CA ALA A 530 12.50 9.56 -14.11
C ALA A 530 12.00 9.20 -15.51
N ALA A 531 11.81 10.19 -16.39
CA ALA A 531 11.42 9.96 -17.78
C ALA A 531 12.45 9.09 -18.53
N PHE A 532 13.73 9.43 -18.48
CA PHE A 532 14.78 8.63 -19.13
C PHE A 532 14.99 7.26 -18.48
N ALA A 533 14.81 7.14 -17.15
CA ALA A 533 14.87 5.84 -16.47
C ALA A 533 13.78 4.90 -17.00
N MET A 534 12.59 5.44 -17.25
CA MET A 534 11.49 4.71 -17.85
C MET A 534 11.70 4.32 -19.30
N LEU A 535 12.29 5.20 -20.10
CA LEU A 535 12.70 4.86 -21.45
C LEU A 535 13.77 3.76 -21.44
N THR A 536 14.74 3.82 -20.53
CA THR A 536 15.78 2.79 -20.36
C THR A 536 15.18 1.43 -20.04
N LYS A 537 14.25 1.35 -19.08
CA LYS A 537 13.52 0.12 -18.72
C LYS A 537 12.72 -0.43 -19.90
N THR A 538 12.08 0.44 -20.67
CA THR A 538 11.26 0.02 -21.81
C THR A 538 12.13 -0.43 -22.99
N ALA A 539 13.17 0.32 -23.31
CA ALA A 539 14.17 0.03 -24.34
C ALA A 539 14.83 -1.33 -24.13
N SER A 540 15.28 -1.59 -22.90
CA SER A 540 15.89 -2.87 -22.53
C SER A 540 14.91 -4.04 -22.68
N THR A 541 13.63 -3.84 -22.34
CA THR A 541 12.59 -4.88 -22.51
C THR A 541 12.35 -5.23 -23.99
N ILE A 542 12.51 -4.27 -24.91
CA ILE A 542 12.32 -4.50 -26.35
C ILE A 542 13.63 -4.79 -27.11
N ASN A 543 14.77 -4.91 -26.40
CA ASN A 543 16.12 -5.04 -26.95
C ASN A 543 16.48 -3.90 -27.92
N ASP A 544 16.25 -2.66 -27.50
CA ASP A 544 16.70 -1.46 -28.21
C ASP A 544 18.09 -1.06 -27.70
N GLU A 545 19.03 -0.82 -28.63
CA GLU A 545 20.41 -0.46 -28.32
C GLU A 545 20.53 0.89 -27.60
N ARG A 546 19.55 1.78 -27.79
CA ARG A 546 19.44 3.09 -27.13
C ARG A 546 19.26 3.01 -25.62
N ALA A 547 18.98 1.83 -25.06
CA ALA A 547 18.86 1.65 -23.61
C ALA A 547 20.10 2.15 -22.84
N TRP A 548 21.31 1.97 -23.38
CA TRP A 548 22.54 2.45 -22.73
C TRP A 548 22.76 3.95 -22.89
N GLU A 549 22.29 4.53 -23.99
CA GLU A 549 22.33 5.97 -24.21
C GLU A 549 21.38 6.64 -23.22
N TRP A 550 20.14 6.16 -23.12
CA TRP A 550 19.16 6.69 -22.17
C TRP A 550 19.53 6.45 -20.71
N LEU A 551 20.24 5.37 -20.36
CA LEU A 551 20.80 5.23 -19.02
C LEU A 551 21.82 6.34 -18.71
N SER A 552 22.61 6.75 -19.71
CA SER A 552 23.56 7.87 -19.57
C SER A 552 22.84 9.22 -19.47
N GLU A 553 21.71 9.39 -20.16
CA GLU A 553 20.86 10.58 -20.03
C GLU A 553 20.15 10.65 -18.67
N THR A 554 19.65 9.51 -18.16
CA THR A 554 19.16 9.40 -16.78
C THR A 554 20.24 9.91 -15.83
N MET A 555 21.47 9.48 -16.04
CA MET A 555 22.60 9.85 -15.20
C MET A 555 22.89 11.35 -15.16
N GLN A 556 22.97 11.98 -16.34
CA GLN A 556 23.16 13.43 -16.42
C GLN A 556 21.98 14.20 -15.79
N ALA A 557 20.75 13.73 -16.01
CA ALA A 557 19.57 14.35 -15.44
C ALA A 557 19.56 14.23 -13.90
N THR A 558 19.95 13.08 -13.34
CA THR A 558 20.08 12.87 -11.89
C THR A 558 21.10 13.81 -11.29
N ASN A 559 22.30 13.91 -11.88
CA ASN A 559 23.35 14.80 -11.36
C ASN A 559 22.97 16.29 -11.48
N SER A 560 22.08 16.65 -12.42
CA SER A 560 21.62 18.04 -12.61
C SER A 560 20.48 18.44 -11.67
N ALA A 561 19.84 17.49 -11.00
CA ALA A 561 18.70 17.74 -10.13
C ALA A 561 19.16 17.76 -8.65
N ALA A 562 19.27 18.97 -8.09
CA ALA A 562 19.83 19.18 -6.75
C ALA A 562 19.05 18.45 -5.65
N ASP A 563 17.72 18.41 -5.75
CA ASP A 563 16.83 17.89 -4.72
C ASP A 563 16.22 16.53 -5.08
N PHE A 564 16.68 15.90 -6.15
CA PHE A 564 16.10 14.65 -6.61
C PHE A 564 16.60 13.46 -5.78
N ASP A 565 15.64 12.75 -5.18
CA ASP A 565 15.86 11.49 -4.48
C ASP A 565 15.87 10.32 -5.48
N PHE A 566 16.84 9.43 -5.36
CA PHE A 566 16.99 8.23 -6.18
C PHE A 566 15.76 7.31 -6.15
N GLU A 567 15.01 7.35 -5.04
CA GLU A 567 13.79 6.57 -4.83
C GLU A 567 12.50 7.37 -5.09
N GLU A 568 12.58 8.61 -5.57
CA GLU A 568 11.39 9.45 -5.77
C GLU A 568 10.38 8.78 -6.70
N THR A 569 9.19 8.52 -6.16
CA THR A 569 8.09 7.85 -6.89
C THR A 569 6.97 8.79 -7.23
N SER A 570 7.00 10.05 -6.79
CA SER A 570 5.88 10.98 -6.99
C SER A 570 6.33 12.35 -7.41
N PHE A 571 5.72 12.89 -8.47
CA PHE A 571 6.02 14.23 -8.96
C PHE A 571 4.77 15.09 -8.98
N SER A 572 4.94 16.39 -8.73
CA SER A 572 3.90 17.37 -8.98
C SER A 572 3.59 17.45 -10.48
N LEU A 573 2.31 17.49 -10.82
CA LEU A 573 1.81 17.70 -12.18
C LEU A 573 1.76 19.18 -12.56
N LEU A 574 1.83 20.08 -11.58
CA LEU A 574 1.77 21.52 -11.76
C LEU A 574 3.08 22.14 -11.28
N HIS A 575 3.57 23.13 -12.03
CA HIS A 575 4.70 23.96 -11.55
C HIS A 575 4.23 24.87 -10.41
N GLU A 576 5.16 25.19 -9.50
CA GLU A 576 5.04 25.93 -8.22
C GLU A 576 4.45 27.36 -8.32
N ASN A 577 3.27 27.54 -8.91
CA ASN A 577 2.47 28.75 -8.75
C ASN A 577 1.38 28.59 -7.67
N ALA A 578 1.46 27.53 -6.86
CA ALA A 578 0.60 27.30 -5.70
C ALA A 578 0.88 28.28 -4.52
N ALA A 579 1.80 29.23 -4.68
CA ALA A 579 2.08 30.29 -3.71
C ALA A 579 0.92 31.31 -3.53
N THR A 580 -0.22 31.12 -4.22
CA THR A 580 -1.37 32.04 -4.16
C THR A 580 -2.57 31.50 -3.36
N MET A 581 -2.51 30.27 -2.84
CA MET A 581 -3.55 29.75 -1.93
C MET A 581 -3.00 29.66 -0.51
N GLY A 582 -3.70 30.27 0.45
CA GLY A 582 -3.24 30.49 1.82
C GLY A 582 -2.70 29.25 2.54
N GLU A 583 -1.81 29.49 3.50
CA GLU A 583 -0.98 28.49 4.20
C GLU A 583 -1.75 27.32 4.84
N ASP A 584 -3.07 27.46 5.09
CA ASP A 584 -3.92 26.40 5.67
C ASP A 584 -4.50 25.39 4.65
N GLU A 585 -4.39 25.61 3.33
CA GLU A 585 -5.06 24.76 2.29
C GLU A 585 -4.10 23.91 1.43
N THR A 586 -2.81 23.90 1.77
CA THR A 586 -1.73 23.38 0.91
C THR A 586 -1.69 21.85 0.77
N THR A 587 -2.17 21.08 1.75
CA THR A 587 -2.15 19.61 1.67
C THR A 587 -3.34 19.01 0.92
N GLU A 588 -4.50 19.67 0.92
CA GLU A 588 -5.70 19.14 0.26
C GLU A 588 -5.69 19.40 -1.26
N ASN A 589 -4.85 20.29 -1.80
CA ASN A 589 -4.83 20.62 -3.23
C ASN A 589 -3.55 20.17 -3.97
N ASP A 590 -2.75 19.28 -3.40
CA ASP A 590 -1.58 18.77 -4.12
C ASP A 590 -2.01 17.85 -5.30
N PHE A 591 -1.47 18.14 -6.48
CA PHE A 591 -1.75 17.45 -7.74
C PHE A 591 -0.53 16.63 -8.13
N ARG A 592 -0.31 15.52 -7.42
CA ARG A 592 0.81 14.61 -7.70
C ARG A 592 0.39 13.41 -8.54
N ILE A 593 1.36 12.86 -9.26
CA ILE A 593 1.29 11.52 -9.82
C ILE A 593 2.37 10.64 -9.21
N ALA A 594 1.99 9.44 -8.80
CA ALA A 594 2.90 8.49 -8.18
C ALA A 594 2.96 7.18 -8.98
N SER A 595 4.17 6.65 -9.18
CA SER A 595 4.40 5.38 -9.85
C SER A 595 5.75 4.79 -9.44
N ASP A 596 5.77 3.49 -9.09
CA ASP A 596 7.00 2.72 -8.87
C ASP A 596 7.90 2.68 -10.11
N GLU A 597 7.32 2.97 -11.27
CA GLU A 597 8.02 3.08 -12.54
C GLU A 597 9.05 4.21 -12.55
N PHE A 598 8.85 5.26 -11.75
CA PHE A 598 9.77 6.41 -11.73
C PHE A 598 11.09 6.15 -10.99
N ARG A 599 11.18 5.08 -10.20
CA ARG A 599 12.38 4.77 -9.43
C ARG A 599 13.59 4.50 -10.33
N LEU A 600 14.73 5.11 -10.01
CA LEU A 600 15.96 4.93 -10.78
C LEU A 600 16.59 3.55 -10.59
N ASP A 601 16.44 2.96 -9.40
CA ASP A 601 16.98 1.65 -9.07
C ASP A 601 16.50 0.57 -10.05
N ALA A 602 15.23 0.65 -10.46
CA ALA A 602 14.62 -0.26 -11.41
C ALA A 602 15.31 -0.23 -12.78
N ALA A 603 15.76 0.94 -13.26
CA ALA A 603 16.52 1.04 -14.52
C ALA A 603 17.85 0.29 -14.40
N PHE A 604 18.61 0.50 -13.32
CA PHE A 604 19.86 -0.23 -13.08
C PHE A 604 19.67 -1.73 -12.91
N VAL A 605 18.60 -2.15 -12.23
CA VAL A 605 18.23 -3.56 -12.09
C VAL A 605 18.02 -4.20 -13.45
N VAL A 606 17.26 -3.57 -14.35
CA VAL A 606 17.03 -4.14 -15.70
C VAL A 606 18.31 -4.13 -16.53
N MET A 607 19.09 -3.06 -16.50
CA MET A 607 20.35 -2.95 -17.25
C MET A 607 21.42 -3.94 -16.76
N SER A 608 21.42 -4.27 -15.46
CA SER A 608 22.31 -5.31 -14.91
C SER A 608 22.05 -6.71 -15.46
N LYS A 609 20.81 -6.99 -15.91
CA LYS A 609 20.45 -8.25 -16.58
C LYS A 609 21.05 -8.35 -17.99
N LEU A 610 21.30 -7.20 -18.63
CA LEU A 610 21.94 -7.12 -19.93
C LEU A 610 23.47 -7.19 -19.80
N ASP A 611 24.05 -6.31 -18.97
CA ASP A 611 25.48 -6.30 -18.68
C ASP A 611 25.73 -5.68 -17.29
N ALA A 612 25.91 -6.54 -16.29
CA ALA A 612 26.18 -6.11 -14.92
C ALA A 612 27.48 -5.30 -14.78
N ALA A 613 28.52 -5.61 -15.54
CA ALA A 613 29.80 -4.91 -15.43
C ALA A 613 29.66 -3.48 -15.96
N ARG A 614 28.98 -3.31 -17.10
CA ARG A 614 28.67 -1.98 -17.65
C ARG A 614 27.72 -1.22 -16.74
N ALA A 615 26.69 -1.86 -16.17
CA ALA A 615 25.79 -1.23 -15.21
C ALA A 615 26.54 -0.69 -13.97
N PHE A 616 27.47 -1.47 -13.39
CA PHE A 616 28.32 -0.98 -12.29
C PHE A 616 29.21 0.19 -12.70
N ALA A 617 29.77 0.16 -13.92
CA ALA A 617 30.58 1.26 -14.43
C ALA A 617 29.75 2.55 -14.60
N THR A 618 28.53 2.44 -15.15
CA THR A 618 27.63 3.58 -15.30
C THR A 618 27.14 4.12 -13.96
N ALA A 619 26.81 3.27 -12.99
CA ALA A 619 26.38 3.71 -11.66
C ALA A 619 27.45 4.56 -10.93
N ARG A 620 28.74 4.35 -11.21
CA ARG A 620 29.82 5.16 -10.64
C ARG A 620 29.84 6.62 -11.12
N ALA A 621 29.13 6.94 -12.21
CA ALA A 621 28.98 8.31 -12.70
C ALA A 621 27.99 9.15 -11.88
N LEU A 622 27.29 8.53 -10.91
CA LEU A 622 26.48 9.26 -9.92
C LEU A 622 27.39 10.10 -9.02
N GLU A 623 27.19 11.41 -9.08
CA GLU A 623 27.94 12.39 -8.29
C GLU A 623 27.53 12.33 -6.82
N ARG A 624 26.22 12.25 -6.55
CA ARG A 624 25.69 12.05 -5.20
C ARG A 624 26.08 10.67 -4.68
N LYS A 625 26.76 10.67 -3.54
CA LYS A 625 27.29 9.45 -2.91
C LYS A 625 26.17 8.48 -2.55
N GLU A 626 25.10 8.96 -1.93
CA GLU A 626 23.93 8.14 -1.59
C GLU A 626 23.35 7.43 -2.83
N SER A 627 22.97 8.19 -3.87
CA SER A 627 22.41 7.65 -5.11
C SER A 627 23.34 6.61 -5.75
N ARG A 628 24.66 6.87 -5.77
CA ARG A 628 25.67 5.92 -6.26
C ARG A 628 25.61 4.60 -5.49
N LEU A 629 25.58 4.67 -4.16
CA LEU A 629 25.57 3.49 -3.30
C LEU A 629 24.26 2.69 -3.46
N LEU A 630 23.11 3.37 -3.56
CA LEU A 630 21.81 2.74 -3.82
C LEU A 630 21.80 2.03 -5.18
N ALA A 631 22.30 2.66 -6.23
CA ALA A 631 22.43 2.04 -7.55
C ALA A 631 23.31 0.78 -7.50
N MET A 632 24.47 0.86 -6.84
CA MET A 632 25.38 -0.28 -6.67
C MET A 632 24.71 -1.43 -5.89
N ALA A 633 23.99 -1.13 -4.82
CA ALA A 633 23.24 -2.12 -4.04
C ALA A 633 22.14 -2.79 -4.88
N ALA A 634 21.39 -2.02 -5.67
CA ALA A 634 20.33 -2.52 -6.54
C ALA A 634 20.87 -3.45 -7.65
N ILE A 635 21.99 -3.08 -8.30
CA ILE A 635 22.67 -3.92 -9.29
C ILE A 635 23.14 -5.23 -8.65
N ALA A 636 23.84 -5.15 -7.51
CA ALA A 636 24.37 -6.32 -6.83
C ALA A 636 23.25 -7.27 -6.39
N ARG A 637 22.14 -6.74 -5.86
CA ARG A 637 20.94 -7.51 -5.54
C ARG A 637 20.40 -8.26 -6.76
N SER A 638 20.22 -7.57 -7.89
CA SER A 638 19.74 -8.19 -9.13
C SER A 638 20.63 -9.36 -9.57
N VAL A 639 21.96 -9.20 -9.48
CA VAL A 639 22.92 -10.26 -9.78
C VAL A 639 22.77 -11.46 -8.83
N LEU A 640 22.51 -11.22 -7.55
CA LEU A 640 22.29 -12.28 -6.57
C LEU A 640 20.97 -13.04 -6.79
N GLU A 641 19.89 -12.34 -7.14
CA GLU A 641 18.55 -12.90 -7.40
C GLU A 641 18.51 -13.76 -8.69
N GLN A 642 19.21 -13.36 -9.76
CA GLN A 642 19.24 -14.08 -11.05
C GLN A 642 19.71 -15.55 -10.95
N ARG A 643 20.42 -15.93 -9.88
CA ARG A 643 20.91 -17.29 -9.68
C ARG A 643 19.90 -18.20 -8.97
N GLU A 644 18.98 -17.64 -8.18
CA GLU A 644 17.97 -18.43 -7.45
C GLU A 644 16.97 -19.12 -8.40
N THR A 645 16.77 -18.54 -9.59
CA THR A 645 15.90 -19.08 -10.64
C THR A 645 16.56 -20.11 -11.55
N LEU A 646 17.87 -20.35 -11.43
CA LEU A 646 18.60 -21.39 -12.16
C LEU A 646 18.75 -22.62 -11.27
N PRO A 647 18.29 -23.82 -11.69
CA PRO A 647 18.42 -25.02 -10.88
C PRO A 647 19.90 -25.29 -10.54
N PRO A 648 20.21 -25.80 -9.34
CA PRO A 648 21.57 -26.20 -9.02
C PRO A 648 22.04 -27.18 -10.08
N ALA A 649 23.20 -26.92 -10.67
CA ALA A 649 23.87 -27.88 -11.53
C ALA A 649 23.96 -29.18 -10.74
N SER A 650 23.25 -30.20 -11.20
CA SER A 650 23.25 -31.54 -10.61
C SER A 650 24.69 -31.94 -10.31
N GLY A 651 24.98 -32.12 -9.03
CA GLY A 651 26.26 -32.62 -8.54
C GLY A 651 26.60 -33.94 -9.23
N ALA A 652 27.91 -34.12 -9.43
CA ALA A 652 28.55 -35.23 -10.09
C ALA A 652 28.12 -36.61 -9.57
#